data_AF-A0A815X2C8-F1
#
_entry.id   AF-A0A815X2C8-F1
#
_cell.length_a   1.000
_cell.length_b   1.000
_cell.length_c   1.000
_cell.angle_alpha   90.00
_cell.angle_beta   90.00
_cell.angle_gamma   90.00
#
_symmetry.space_group_name_H-M   'P 1'
#
loop_
_entity.id
_entity.type
_entity.pdbx_description
1 polymer ?
#
loop_
_entity_poly.entity_id
_entity_poly.type
_entity_poly.pdbx_seq_one_letter_code
_entity_poly.pdbx_strand_id
1 'polypeptide(L)'
;MQSPPPENRTDVKASRELSESLHANVNRKLIGSFTGTEKEELVKANSTEIPITTYTPVNADKTKLVIFFHGGGWTVNSRRTHQTMLNMIADATKSVWINVEYRLGPEYKFPIWWNDVLEVTKYIIENKQSYGCVDVSAKVGVAGESCGASMSAALCHTIKDLDFQILIYGIFDLHRTTPSFKEFVQPMYFLTPETLDWLESSAFRDKNDLNDSRVSVMLSHSFDGLPPCLFIVAELDPLRDDSYAYQKLLDKAGVKTNLVLVKGVLHGFFSVPVYIVAFHAIVSGHFQQRIDMSRNSKPVVNNRTRVLIIGAGLSGLEAARILEQKRIPYVLLEARNRSGGRVWSYRSRSGHMLDMGATWIHGIHGSIPSGLLTNPLWDLAREAKLPTRATQLDDVLQIFPANDNVSDVHQWFNDYIDFVREQTRGNSTNRSLGHYANVFVKKMNLNRKEQYAFYSYLNHVVENTEGAELNEIGAKSFLDLTSVYYGDELIFRDNGFMSLTNYLLKKISNIRFNQIVSKVIFHDQSVEVRTNTGQIYHAEYVLLTVPLGVLKRKLIEFSPPLPKWKTDAIDRIGFNIFEKVFLVWNSAWWNSSQFYFTRISPNPTRMNYWVNENKWNDKPALICFFSGNTTPQYLSVQNRSILVKELLETLQGMFPGSTIPQPTEVHVTNWYNDPFTYGSYSYISTQQTYDDPISLSEPVHNRLLFAGEATNIDTYGYAHGALSSARREVARLLYIYNLFSMRNQ
;
A
#
# COMPACT_ATOMS: atom_id res chain seq x y z
N MET A 1 -19.53 -2.93 1.42
CA MET A 1 -20.26 -3.89 2.27
C MET A 1 -20.60 -3.20 3.58
N GLN A 2 -21.85 -3.32 4.07
CA GLN A 2 -22.26 -2.77 5.37
C GLN A 2 -21.56 -3.51 6.51
N SER A 3 -21.06 -2.79 7.51
CA SER A 3 -20.61 -3.37 8.79
C SER A 3 -21.79 -4.12 9.44
N PRO A 4 -21.56 -5.30 10.04
CA PRO A 4 -22.64 -6.00 10.71
C PRO A 4 -23.16 -5.17 11.90
N PRO A 5 -24.46 -5.27 12.23
CA PRO A 5 -25.05 -4.51 13.33
C PRO A 5 -24.41 -4.87 14.69
N PRO A 6 -24.45 -3.95 15.68
CA PRO A 6 -23.84 -4.13 17.00
C PRO A 6 -24.30 -5.39 17.76
N GLU A 7 -25.45 -5.94 17.40
CA GLU A 7 -26.13 -7.05 18.08
C GLU A 7 -25.42 -8.40 17.96
N ASN A 8 -24.44 -8.57 17.07
CA ASN A 8 -23.66 -9.81 16.94
C ASN A 8 -22.39 -9.88 17.80
N ARG A 9 -22.03 -8.84 18.57
CA ARG A 9 -20.78 -8.82 19.38
C ARG A 9 -20.87 -9.58 20.71
N THR A 10 -22.04 -10.07 21.12
CA THR A 10 -22.20 -10.82 22.37
C THR A 10 -21.96 -12.33 22.22
N ASP A 11 -21.85 -12.83 20.99
CA ASP A 11 -21.49 -14.22 20.73
C ASP A 11 -19.96 -14.34 20.61
N VAL A 12 -19.34 -14.82 21.69
CA VAL A 12 -17.89 -15.05 21.79
C VAL A 12 -17.41 -16.04 20.73
N LYS A 13 -18.20 -17.09 20.46
CA LYS A 13 -17.83 -18.12 19.48
C LYS A 13 -17.81 -17.54 18.07
N ALA A 14 -18.87 -16.82 17.69
CA ALA A 14 -18.93 -16.13 16.40
C ALA A 14 -17.82 -15.09 16.23
N SER A 15 -17.46 -14.37 17.31
CA SER A 15 -16.37 -13.39 17.30
C SER A 15 -15.00 -14.04 17.08
N ARG A 16 -14.72 -15.18 17.73
CA ARG A 16 -13.50 -15.98 17.53
C ARG A 16 -13.41 -16.50 16.10
N GLU A 17 -14.49 -17.11 15.59
CA GLU A 17 -14.55 -17.65 14.21
C GLU A 17 -14.36 -16.55 13.16
N LEU A 18 -15.02 -15.39 13.35
CA LEU A 18 -14.84 -14.24 12.47
C LEU A 18 -13.39 -13.75 12.47
N SER A 19 -12.78 -13.60 13.65
CA SER A 19 -11.38 -13.18 13.78
C SER A 19 -10.44 -14.14 13.04
N GLU A 20 -10.55 -15.45 13.29
CA GLU A 20 -9.70 -16.42 12.59
C GLU A 20 -9.93 -16.42 11.07
N SER A 21 -11.18 -16.27 10.61
CA SER A 21 -11.49 -16.24 9.17
C SER A 21 -10.87 -15.04 8.43
N LEU A 22 -10.88 -13.86 9.06
CA LEU A 22 -10.29 -12.64 8.52
C LEU A 22 -8.77 -12.78 8.37
N HIS A 23 -8.11 -13.40 9.36
CA HIS A 23 -6.66 -13.62 9.34
C HIS A 23 -6.27 -14.79 8.42
N ALA A 24 -7.08 -15.86 8.32
CA ALA A 24 -6.79 -17.02 7.48
C ALA A 24 -6.70 -16.69 5.98
N ASN A 25 -7.47 -15.71 5.51
CA ASN A 25 -7.41 -15.23 4.12
C ASN A 25 -6.11 -14.47 3.81
N VAL A 26 -5.48 -13.91 4.83
CA VAL A 26 -4.28 -13.06 4.71
C VAL A 26 -3.03 -13.87 4.97
N ASN A 27 -3.10 -14.79 5.92
CA ASN A 27 -2.15 -15.89 6.07
C ASN A 27 -1.98 -16.62 4.72
N ARG A 28 -3.06 -17.02 4.04
CA ARG A 28 -2.97 -17.65 2.70
C ARG A 28 -2.32 -16.79 1.61
N LYS A 29 -2.33 -15.46 1.73
CA LYS A 29 -1.76 -14.52 0.75
C LYS A 29 -0.29 -14.16 1.03
N LEU A 30 0.20 -14.34 2.27
CA LEU A 30 1.54 -13.89 2.70
C LEU A 30 2.44 -15.03 3.24
N ILE A 31 1.92 -16.24 3.45
CA ILE A 31 2.66 -17.41 3.98
C ILE A 31 3.87 -17.81 3.11
N GLY A 32 3.97 -17.35 1.85
CA GLY A 32 5.07 -17.71 0.95
C GLY A 32 6.45 -17.14 1.30
N SER A 33 6.56 -16.22 2.28
CA SER A 33 7.81 -15.48 2.55
C SER A 33 8.64 -15.98 3.73
N PHE A 34 8.08 -16.81 4.63
CA PHE A 34 8.86 -17.31 5.78
C PHE A 34 9.74 -18.46 5.34
N THR A 35 11.05 -18.28 5.48
CA THR A 35 12.02 -19.29 5.04
C THR A 35 12.40 -20.29 6.13
N GLY A 36 11.99 -20.02 7.37
CA GLY A 36 12.32 -20.81 8.56
C GLY A 36 11.41 -22.01 8.83
N THR A 37 11.43 -22.51 10.07
CA THR A 37 10.59 -23.61 10.54
C THR A 37 9.55 -23.13 11.53
N GLU A 38 8.32 -23.64 11.39
CA GLU A 38 7.25 -23.49 12.37
C GLU A 38 7.05 -24.82 13.11
N LYS A 39 7.03 -24.79 14.44
CA LYS A 39 6.82 -25.98 15.27
C LYS A 39 5.71 -25.73 16.28
N GLU A 40 4.63 -26.48 16.18
CA GLU A 40 3.54 -26.49 17.17
C GLU A 40 3.82 -27.55 18.23
N GLU A 41 3.61 -27.21 19.50
CA GLU A 41 3.71 -28.17 20.61
C GLU A 41 2.83 -27.77 21.79
N LEU A 42 2.56 -28.74 22.66
CA LEU A 42 1.90 -28.53 23.94
C LEU A 42 2.97 -28.49 25.04
N VAL A 43 3.08 -27.36 25.72
CA VAL A 43 3.93 -27.21 26.89
C VAL A 43 3.15 -27.62 28.13
N LYS A 44 3.66 -28.60 28.86
CA LYS A 44 3.10 -29.01 30.14
C LYS A 44 3.63 -28.09 31.25
N ALA A 45 2.93 -26.99 31.46
CA ALA A 45 3.17 -26.08 32.56
C ALA A 45 2.32 -26.56 33.74
N ASN A 46 2.94 -27.22 34.74
CA ASN A 46 2.26 -27.90 35.84
C ASN A 46 1.18 -28.92 35.38
N SER A 47 -0.09 -28.68 35.73
CA SER A 47 -1.24 -29.56 35.43
C SER A 47 -2.04 -29.13 34.20
N THR A 48 -1.56 -28.16 33.41
CA THR A 48 -2.25 -27.69 32.20
C THR A 48 -1.32 -27.75 30.99
N GLU A 49 -1.86 -28.18 29.86
CA GLU A 49 -1.16 -28.20 28.58
C GLU A 49 -1.47 -26.91 27.82
N ILE A 50 -0.43 -26.11 27.57
CA ILE A 50 -0.54 -24.82 26.90
C ILE A 50 0.03 -24.94 25.49
N PRO A 51 -0.78 -24.74 24.43
CA PRO A 51 -0.29 -24.71 23.06
C PRO A 51 0.66 -23.55 22.82
N ILE A 52 1.78 -23.84 22.16
CA ILE A 52 2.69 -22.82 21.66
C ILE A 52 3.02 -23.06 20.19
N THR A 53 3.53 -22.04 19.52
CA THR A 53 4.20 -22.20 18.22
C THR A 53 5.49 -21.45 18.17
N THR A 54 6.54 -22.18 17.83
CA THR A 54 7.90 -21.66 17.71
C THR A 54 8.19 -21.36 16.25
N TYR A 55 8.58 -20.12 15.98
CA TYR A 55 9.03 -19.62 14.68
C TYR A 55 10.55 -19.45 14.71
N THR A 56 11.25 -20.28 13.96
CA THR A 56 12.72 -20.28 13.89
C THR A 56 13.17 -19.92 12.47
N PRO A 57 13.66 -18.69 12.23
CA PRO A 57 14.08 -18.25 10.89
C PRO A 57 15.35 -18.96 10.41
N VAL A 58 15.60 -18.95 9.10
CA VAL A 58 16.89 -19.42 8.56
C VAL A 58 18.01 -18.53 9.07
N ASN A 59 19.09 -19.14 9.55
CA ASN A 59 20.20 -18.47 10.24
C ASN A 59 19.74 -17.71 11.50
N ALA A 60 18.80 -18.27 12.25
CA ALA A 60 18.40 -17.75 13.56
C ALA A 60 19.64 -17.52 14.44
N ASP A 61 19.71 -16.32 15.01
CA ASP A 61 20.63 -15.99 16.05
C ASP A 61 20.24 -16.74 17.33
N LYS A 62 21.08 -17.71 17.69
CA LYS A 62 20.88 -18.64 18.81
C LYS A 62 21.05 -18.00 20.19
N THR A 63 21.25 -16.69 20.25
CA THR A 63 21.24 -15.92 21.50
C THR A 63 19.89 -15.21 21.71
N LYS A 64 19.01 -15.23 20.69
CA LYS A 64 17.75 -14.50 20.49
C LYS A 64 16.44 -15.23 20.80
N LEU A 65 15.79 -15.08 21.97
CA LEU A 65 14.43 -15.64 22.20
C LEU A 65 13.41 -14.59 22.63
N VAL A 66 12.24 -14.60 21.99
CA VAL A 66 11.09 -13.75 22.36
C VAL A 66 9.84 -14.60 22.59
N ILE A 67 9.21 -14.44 23.75
CA ILE A 67 7.93 -15.05 24.09
C ILE A 67 6.83 -14.03 23.81
N PHE A 68 5.89 -14.36 22.93
CA PHE A 68 4.85 -13.45 22.46
C PHE A 68 3.46 -13.87 22.93
N PHE A 69 2.68 -12.90 23.40
CA PHE A 69 1.28 -13.03 23.80
C PHE A 69 0.37 -12.21 22.90
N HIS A 70 -0.62 -12.86 22.29
CA HIS A 70 -1.53 -12.22 21.36
C HIS A 70 -2.52 -11.25 22.05
N GLY A 71 -3.11 -10.36 21.25
CA GLY A 71 -4.17 -9.45 21.70
C GLY A 71 -5.55 -10.10 21.80
N GLY A 72 -6.61 -9.29 21.57
CA GLY A 72 -7.99 -9.77 21.50
C GLY A 72 -8.77 -9.71 22.82
N GLY A 73 -8.33 -8.85 23.76
CA GLY A 73 -9.02 -8.58 25.02
C GLY A 73 -9.32 -9.83 25.84
N TRP A 74 -8.34 -10.74 25.95
CA TRP A 74 -8.44 -12.00 26.68
C TRP A 74 -9.55 -12.96 26.22
N THR A 75 -10.22 -12.67 25.09
CA THR A 75 -11.50 -13.30 24.73
C THR A 75 -11.54 -13.80 23.29
N VAL A 76 -10.99 -13.06 22.31
CA VAL A 76 -11.34 -13.23 20.89
C VAL A 76 -10.24 -13.84 20.02
N ASN A 77 -9.00 -13.39 20.15
CA ASN A 77 -7.93 -13.81 19.24
C ASN A 77 -7.25 -15.10 19.71
N SER A 78 -6.42 -15.68 18.84
CA SER A 78 -5.62 -16.88 19.11
C SER A 78 -4.22 -16.73 18.54
N ARG A 79 -3.32 -17.64 18.87
CA ARG A 79 -1.99 -17.74 18.25
C ARG A 79 -2.03 -17.72 16.72
N ARG A 80 -3.06 -18.29 16.08
CA ARG A 80 -3.19 -18.37 14.61
C ARG A 80 -3.43 -17.02 13.95
N THR A 81 -4.10 -16.12 14.65
CA THR A 81 -4.38 -14.76 14.15
C THR A 81 -3.10 -13.92 13.96
N HIS A 82 -2.01 -14.27 14.64
CA HIS A 82 -0.74 -13.51 14.60
C HIS A 82 0.39 -14.22 13.82
N GLN A 83 0.11 -15.39 13.22
CA GLN A 83 1.12 -16.24 12.58
C GLN A 83 1.94 -15.49 11.51
N THR A 84 1.28 -14.84 10.55
CA THR A 84 1.97 -14.12 9.45
C THR A 84 2.91 -13.04 9.96
N MET A 85 2.44 -12.26 10.93
CA MET A 85 3.22 -11.18 11.50
C MET A 85 4.45 -11.70 12.24
N LEU A 86 4.29 -12.75 13.03
CA LEU A 86 5.39 -13.33 13.77
C LEU A 86 6.40 -14.03 12.88
N ASN A 87 5.95 -14.65 11.79
CA ASN A 87 6.84 -15.14 10.73
C ASN A 87 7.72 -14.02 10.16
N MET A 88 7.09 -12.91 9.76
CA MET A 88 7.79 -11.76 9.19
C MET A 88 8.76 -11.13 10.18
N ILE A 89 8.36 -11.01 11.45
CA ILE A 89 9.19 -10.46 12.50
C ILE A 89 10.37 -11.40 12.77
N ALA A 90 10.12 -12.70 13.00
CA ALA A 90 11.18 -13.68 13.22
C ALA A 90 12.23 -13.65 12.11
N ASP A 91 11.80 -13.61 10.84
CA ASP A 91 12.72 -13.52 9.70
C ASP A 91 13.48 -12.20 9.64
N ALA A 92 12.85 -11.07 9.99
CA ALA A 92 13.51 -9.78 10.00
C ALA A 92 14.49 -9.61 11.18
N THR A 93 14.16 -10.16 12.35
CA THR A 93 15.01 -10.06 13.54
C THR A 93 16.10 -11.12 13.60
N LYS A 94 15.97 -12.18 12.79
CA LYS A 94 16.75 -13.42 12.89
C LYS A 94 16.76 -13.95 14.32
N SER A 95 15.61 -13.94 15.00
CA SER A 95 15.47 -14.45 16.38
C SER A 95 14.37 -15.49 16.45
N VAL A 96 14.41 -16.33 17.47
CA VAL A 96 13.34 -17.30 17.74
C VAL A 96 12.18 -16.58 18.42
N TRP A 97 10.98 -16.79 17.89
CA TRP A 97 9.74 -16.25 18.46
C TRP A 97 8.82 -17.39 18.87
N ILE A 98 8.34 -17.39 20.11
CA ILE A 98 7.41 -18.38 20.64
C ILE A 98 6.08 -17.70 20.91
N ASN A 99 5.08 -18.03 20.12
CA ASN A 99 3.72 -17.52 20.26
C ASN A 99 2.91 -18.43 21.15
N VAL A 100 2.41 -17.87 22.24
CA VAL A 100 1.81 -18.61 23.34
C VAL A 100 0.30 -18.44 23.31
N GLU A 101 -0.42 -19.56 23.33
CA GLU A 101 -1.85 -19.57 23.61
C GLU A 101 -2.09 -19.49 25.13
N TYR A 102 -3.25 -19.03 25.53
CA TYR A 102 -3.70 -19.06 26.92
C TYR A 102 -5.20 -19.22 26.96
N ARG A 103 -5.74 -19.75 28.04
CA ARG A 103 -7.20 -19.95 28.14
C ARG A 103 -7.92 -18.59 28.11
N LEU A 104 -9.02 -18.51 27.38
CA LEU A 104 -9.73 -17.24 27.15
C LEU A 104 -11.00 -17.14 27.99
N GLY A 105 -11.37 -15.90 28.33
CA GLY A 105 -12.70 -15.61 28.85
C GLY A 105 -13.76 -15.76 27.75
N PRO A 106 -15.05 -15.98 28.09
CA PRO A 106 -15.63 -16.04 29.43
C PRO A 106 -15.45 -17.38 30.16
N GLU A 107 -14.97 -18.42 29.48
CA GLU A 107 -14.83 -19.76 30.04
C GLU A 107 -13.77 -19.81 31.15
N TYR A 108 -12.71 -19.02 31.00
CA TYR A 108 -11.58 -18.97 31.91
C TYR A 108 -11.23 -17.53 32.27
N LYS A 109 -11.81 -17.04 33.38
CA LYS A 109 -11.59 -15.68 33.88
C LYS A 109 -10.28 -15.55 34.68
N PHE A 110 -9.79 -14.34 34.85
CA PHE A 110 -8.66 -14.04 35.73
C PHE A 110 -8.88 -14.65 37.13
N PRO A 111 -7.86 -15.26 37.77
CA PRO A 111 -6.46 -15.33 37.37
C PRO A 111 -6.07 -16.55 36.52
N ILE A 112 -7.01 -17.29 35.93
CA ILE A 112 -6.70 -18.54 35.21
C ILE A 112 -5.75 -18.30 34.04
N TRP A 113 -6.11 -17.39 33.13
CA TRP A 113 -5.27 -17.06 31.98
C TRP A 113 -3.94 -16.41 32.39
N TRP A 114 -3.89 -15.75 33.55
CA TRP A 114 -2.65 -15.21 34.11
C TRP A 114 -1.71 -16.32 34.56
N ASN A 115 -2.25 -17.36 35.21
CA ASN A 115 -1.48 -18.52 35.61
C ASN A 115 -0.91 -19.24 34.39
N ASP A 116 -1.69 -19.38 33.31
CA ASP A 116 -1.23 -19.97 32.05
C ASP A 116 0.01 -19.25 31.50
N VAL A 117 -0.07 -17.92 31.34
CA VAL A 117 1.05 -17.12 30.79
C VAL A 117 2.26 -17.09 31.73
N LEU A 118 2.05 -17.09 33.05
CA LEU A 118 3.13 -17.12 34.03
C LEU A 118 3.89 -18.45 34.00
N GLU A 119 3.17 -19.56 34.02
CA GLU A 119 3.75 -20.90 34.11
C GLU A 119 4.46 -21.29 32.80
N VAL A 120 3.86 -21.02 31.64
CA VAL A 120 4.49 -21.30 30.35
C VAL A 120 5.73 -20.43 30.12
N THR A 121 5.74 -19.18 30.59
CA THR A 121 6.92 -18.31 30.50
C THR A 121 8.09 -18.86 31.32
N LYS A 122 7.83 -19.29 32.56
CA LYS A 122 8.84 -19.94 33.41
C LYS A 122 9.38 -21.20 32.76
N TYR A 123 8.49 -22.05 32.25
CA TYR A 123 8.89 -23.28 31.55
C TYR A 123 9.80 -22.98 30.35
N ILE A 124 9.44 -22.00 29.51
CA ILE A 124 10.25 -21.63 28.34
C ILE A 124 11.63 -21.10 28.75
N ILE A 125 11.71 -20.27 29.81
CA ILE A 125 12.98 -19.75 30.32
C ILE A 125 13.88 -20.89 30.81
N GLU A 126 13.32 -21.82 31.59
CA GLU A 126 14.04 -23.00 32.10
C GLU A 126 14.50 -23.94 30.97
N ASN A 127 13.77 -23.99 29.86
CA ASN A 127 14.01 -24.90 28.73
C ASN A 127 14.49 -24.19 27.46
N LYS A 128 15.02 -22.95 27.54
CA LYS A 128 15.34 -22.11 26.37
C LYS A 128 16.27 -22.77 25.34
N GLN A 129 17.13 -23.69 25.78
CA GLN A 129 18.02 -24.47 24.90
C GLN A 129 17.25 -25.35 23.90
N SER A 130 16.12 -25.93 24.32
CA SER A 130 15.26 -26.77 23.48
C SER A 130 14.57 -25.99 22.35
N TYR A 131 14.49 -24.66 22.48
CA TYR A 131 13.90 -23.76 21.49
C TYR A 131 14.94 -23.11 20.57
N GLY A 132 16.15 -23.66 20.48
CA GLY A 132 17.19 -23.19 19.57
C GLY A 132 18.15 -22.16 20.17
N CYS A 133 17.97 -21.78 21.44
CA CYS A 133 18.90 -20.91 22.15
C CYS A 133 19.97 -21.70 22.91
N VAL A 134 20.95 -22.22 22.17
CA VAL A 134 22.01 -23.10 22.71
C VAL A 134 23.13 -22.35 23.46
N ASP A 135 23.14 -21.01 23.41
CA ASP A 135 24.11 -20.20 24.13
C ASP A 135 23.62 -19.89 25.56
N VAL A 136 24.47 -20.09 26.57
CA VAL A 136 24.15 -19.81 27.98
C VAL A 136 23.85 -18.32 28.20
N SER A 137 24.44 -17.43 27.39
CA SER A 137 24.22 -15.98 27.42
C SER A 137 22.97 -15.53 26.67
N ALA A 138 22.16 -16.45 26.12
CA ALA A 138 20.97 -16.12 25.36
C ALA A 138 19.99 -15.24 26.16
N LYS A 139 19.60 -14.14 25.51
CA LYS A 139 18.68 -13.13 26.02
C LYS A 139 17.24 -13.54 25.77
N VAL A 140 16.41 -13.45 26.80
CA VAL A 140 14.99 -13.81 26.74
C VAL A 140 14.14 -12.58 26.98
N GLY A 141 13.29 -12.23 26.01
CA GLY A 141 12.34 -11.14 26.14
C GLY A 141 10.89 -11.61 26.10
N VAL A 142 9.99 -10.78 26.61
CA VAL A 142 8.54 -10.92 26.45
C VAL A 142 8.00 -9.82 25.53
N ALA A 143 7.00 -10.17 24.75
CA ALA A 143 6.35 -9.25 23.83
C ALA A 143 4.85 -9.51 23.80
N GLY A 144 4.07 -8.47 23.52
CA GLY A 144 2.65 -8.68 23.29
C GLY A 144 1.93 -7.46 22.74
N GLU A 145 0.72 -7.72 22.26
CA GLU A 145 -0.18 -6.73 21.66
C GLU A 145 -1.40 -6.51 22.55
N SER A 146 -1.82 -5.26 22.76
CA SER A 146 -3.05 -4.92 23.49
C SER A 146 -3.07 -5.59 24.88
N CYS A 147 -4.00 -6.50 25.17
CA CYS A 147 -3.99 -7.28 26.42
C CYS A 147 -2.72 -8.16 26.60
N GLY A 148 -2.13 -8.68 25.52
CA GLY A 148 -0.88 -9.42 25.59
C GLY A 148 0.30 -8.52 25.99
N ALA A 149 0.24 -7.22 25.66
CA ALA A 149 1.23 -6.25 26.14
C ALA A 149 1.10 -6.03 27.66
N SER A 150 -0.13 -5.99 28.18
CA SER A 150 -0.36 -5.86 29.63
C SER A 150 0.17 -7.08 30.39
N MET A 151 -0.06 -8.30 29.86
CA MET A 151 0.52 -9.54 30.39
C MET A 151 2.05 -9.49 30.39
N SER A 152 2.66 -9.07 29.29
CA SER A 152 4.12 -8.98 29.13
C SER A 152 4.73 -8.01 30.15
N ALA A 153 4.11 -6.86 30.35
CA ALA A 153 4.54 -5.89 31.35
C ALA A 153 4.45 -6.47 32.77
N ALA A 154 3.32 -7.10 33.13
CA ALA A 154 3.14 -7.72 34.44
C ALA A 154 4.10 -8.90 34.69
N LEU A 155 4.44 -9.68 33.67
CA LEU A 155 5.45 -10.74 33.76
C LEU A 155 6.81 -10.18 34.16
N CYS A 156 7.20 -8.99 33.68
CA CYS A 156 8.46 -8.34 34.06
C CYS A 156 8.53 -7.95 35.55
N HIS A 157 7.38 -7.67 36.18
CA HIS A 157 7.33 -7.48 37.64
C HIS A 157 7.47 -8.80 38.41
N THR A 158 7.07 -9.92 37.80
CA THR A 158 6.97 -11.23 38.47
C THR A 158 8.22 -12.11 38.24
N ILE A 159 8.84 -12.02 37.06
CA ILE A 159 9.97 -12.83 36.63
C ILE A 159 11.19 -11.91 36.44
N LYS A 160 12.25 -12.15 37.21
CA LYS A 160 13.48 -11.34 37.18
C LYS A 160 14.44 -11.69 36.04
N ASP A 161 14.32 -12.88 35.45
CA ASP A 161 15.20 -13.39 34.40
C ASP A 161 14.81 -12.95 32.98
N LEU A 162 13.94 -11.93 32.85
CA LEU A 162 13.58 -11.34 31.58
C LEU A 162 14.51 -10.18 31.24
N ASP A 163 15.08 -10.19 30.04
CA ASP A 163 16.10 -9.23 29.60
C ASP A 163 15.53 -7.98 28.92
N PHE A 164 14.34 -8.07 28.33
CA PHE A 164 13.67 -6.95 27.66
C PHE A 164 12.15 -7.20 27.50
N GLN A 165 11.41 -6.13 27.28
CA GLN A 165 9.96 -6.19 27.00
C GLN A 165 9.59 -5.36 25.77
N ILE A 166 8.64 -5.84 24.98
CA ILE A 166 8.13 -5.17 23.77
C ILE A 166 6.61 -5.07 23.86
N LEU A 167 6.11 -3.84 23.98
CA LEU A 167 4.74 -3.56 24.33
C LEU A 167 4.06 -2.81 23.18
N ILE A 168 3.08 -3.47 22.54
CA ILE A 168 2.42 -2.97 21.34
C ILE A 168 1.00 -2.50 21.71
N TYR A 169 0.79 -1.18 21.75
CA TYR A 169 -0.45 -0.46 22.12
C TYR A 169 -1.22 -1.10 23.28
N GLY A 170 -0.52 -1.35 24.37
CA GLY A 170 -1.07 -2.02 25.55
C GLY A 170 -2.03 -1.17 26.37
N ILE A 171 -2.89 -1.85 27.10
CA ILE A 171 -3.65 -1.29 28.24
C ILE A 171 -2.85 -1.55 29.52
N PHE A 172 -2.56 -0.52 30.31
CA PHE A 172 -1.71 -0.66 31.51
C PHE A 172 -2.41 -0.26 32.80
N ASP A 173 -3.60 0.34 32.68
CA ASP A 173 -4.53 0.59 33.78
C ASP A 173 -5.98 0.45 33.31
N LEU A 174 -6.68 -0.56 33.85
CA LEU A 174 -8.07 -0.85 33.49
C LEU A 174 -9.08 0.19 34.02
N HIS A 175 -8.65 1.20 34.77
CA HIS A 175 -9.51 2.33 35.14
C HIS A 175 -9.77 3.31 33.98
N ARG A 176 -9.02 3.20 32.87
CA ARG A 176 -9.27 3.93 31.60
C ARG A 176 -9.41 5.45 31.78
N THR A 177 -8.53 6.03 32.59
CA THR A 177 -8.61 7.46 32.99
C THR A 177 -7.90 8.42 32.03
N THR A 178 -7.20 7.88 31.03
CA THR A 178 -6.31 8.65 30.16
C THR A 178 -7.07 9.49 29.10
N PRO A 179 -6.51 10.63 28.63
CA PRO A 179 -7.22 11.51 27.69
C PRO A 179 -7.57 10.84 26.35
N SER A 180 -6.67 10.04 25.77
CA SER A 180 -6.93 9.29 24.54
C SER A 180 -8.17 8.41 24.63
N PHE A 181 -8.49 7.91 25.83
CA PHE A 181 -9.67 7.10 26.05
C PHE A 181 -10.96 7.85 25.71
N LYS A 182 -11.00 9.17 25.94
CA LYS A 182 -12.14 10.04 25.58
C LYS A 182 -12.04 10.57 24.15
N GLU A 183 -10.82 10.72 23.65
CA GLU A 183 -10.53 11.25 22.31
C GLU A 183 -11.00 10.28 21.20
N PHE A 184 -10.83 8.97 21.39
CA PHE A 184 -11.04 7.95 20.35
C PHE A 184 -12.22 6.98 20.63
N VAL A 185 -13.33 7.47 21.18
CA VAL A 185 -14.49 6.63 21.56
C VAL A 185 -15.45 6.24 20.45
N GLN A 186 -15.31 6.79 19.24
CA GLN A 186 -16.30 6.60 18.17
C GLN A 186 -16.26 5.17 17.59
N PRO A 187 -17.40 4.63 17.08
CA PRO A 187 -17.49 3.26 16.54
C PRO A 187 -16.45 2.90 15.46
N MET A 188 -15.91 3.91 14.76
CA MET A 188 -14.89 3.75 13.73
C MET A 188 -13.50 3.34 14.24
N TYR A 189 -13.22 3.41 15.55
CA TYR A 189 -11.90 3.11 16.14
C TYR A 189 -11.74 1.63 16.58
N PHE A 190 -12.69 0.76 16.22
CA PHE A 190 -12.79 -0.67 16.57
C PHE A 190 -12.94 -0.98 18.07
N LEU A 191 -12.11 -0.36 18.92
CA LEU A 191 -12.11 -0.47 20.37
C LEU A 191 -12.99 0.64 20.99
N THR A 192 -14.28 0.37 21.11
CA THR A 192 -15.25 1.29 21.74
C THR A 192 -15.36 1.03 23.25
N PRO A 193 -15.86 1.99 24.05
CA PRO A 193 -16.18 1.75 25.46
C PRO A 193 -17.03 0.50 25.69
N GLU A 194 -18.05 0.28 24.86
CA GLU A 194 -18.95 -0.89 24.97
C GLU A 194 -18.20 -2.20 24.67
N THR A 195 -17.27 -2.17 23.71
CA THR A 195 -16.44 -3.35 23.39
C THR A 195 -15.49 -3.68 24.53
N LEU A 196 -14.89 -2.66 25.16
CA LEU A 196 -14.02 -2.87 26.31
C LEU A 196 -14.79 -3.36 27.53
N ASP A 197 -15.99 -2.83 27.79
CA ASP A 197 -16.85 -3.31 28.87
C ASP A 197 -17.25 -4.77 28.68
N TRP A 198 -17.55 -5.16 27.44
CA TRP A 198 -17.81 -6.55 27.09
C TRP A 198 -16.58 -7.43 27.32
N LEU A 199 -15.40 -7.04 26.79
CA LEU A 199 -14.15 -7.79 26.97
C LEU A 199 -13.79 -7.94 28.46
N GLU A 200 -13.93 -6.89 29.26
CA GLU A 200 -13.68 -6.96 30.70
C GLU A 200 -14.67 -7.88 31.41
N SER A 201 -15.97 -7.80 31.07
CA SER A 201 -16.99 -8.67 31.66
C SER A 201 -16.76 -10.16 31.33
N SER A 202 -16.16 -10.44 30.16
CA SER A 202 -15.74 -11.77 29.75
C SER A 202 -14.46 -12.21 30.45
N ALA A 203 -13.47 -11.33 30.62
CA ALA A 203 -12.13 -11.70 31.09
C ALA A 203 -11.96 -11.75 32.61
N PHE A 204 -12.76 -11.00 33.37
CA PHE A 204 -12.60 -10.80 34.82
C PHE A 204 -13.78 -11.31 35.62
N ARG A 205 -13.56 -11.71 36.89
CA ARG A 205 -14.61 -12.25 37.77
C ARG A 205 -15.54 -11.15 38.24
N ASP A 206 -14.95 -10.06 38.70
CA ASP A 206 -15.64 -8.86 39.17
C ASP A 206 -14.70 -7.64 39.10
N LYS A 207 -15.20 -6.46 39.47
CA LYS A 207 -14.45 -5.19 39.38
C LYS A 207 -13.24 -5.12 40.32
N ASN A 208 -13.15 -5.95 41.36
CA ASN A 208 -11.98 -5.95 42.24
C ASN A 208 -10.74 -6.43 41.50
N ASP A 209 -10.89 -7.32 40.52
CA ASP A 209 -9.78 -7.81 39.70
C ASP A 209 -9.05 -6.67 38.98
N LEU A 210 -9.75 -5.58 38.61
CA LEU A 210 -9.16 -4.43 37.92
C LEU A 210 -8.12 -3.67 38.76
N ASN A 211 -8.15 -3.85 40.08
CA ASN A 211 -7.19 -3.26 41.02
C ASN A 211 -5.94 -4.13 41.24
N ASP A 212 -5.89 -5.32 40.64
CA ASP A 212 -4.74 -6.21 40.75
C ASP A 212 -3.62 -5.74 39.81
N SER A 213 -2.39 -5.59 40.35
CA SER A 213 -1.25 -5.10 39.58
C SER A 213 -0.82 -6.05 38.45
N ARG A 214 -1.34 -7.29 38.42
CA ARG A 214 -1.12 -8.24 37.32
C ARG A 214 -1.91 -7.90 36.07
N VAL A 215 -2.95 -7.08 36.19
CA VAL A 215 -3.81 -6.67 35.06
C VAL A 215 -3.78 -5.16 34.83
N SER A 216 -3.55 -4.38 35.90
CA SER A 216 -3.35 -2.93 35.87
C SER A 216 -1.94 -2.62 36.40
N VAL A 217 -0.91 -2.87 35.58
CA VAL A 217 0.50 -2.81 35.98
C VAL A 217 0.94 -1.45 36.52
N MET A 218 0.28 -0.36 36.11
CA MET A 218 0.56 0.99 36.65
C MET A 218 0.24 1.14 38.14
N LEU A 219 -0.52 0.19 38.73
CA LEU A 219 -0.80 0.14 40.17
C LEU A 219 0.31 -0.56 40.98
N SER A 220 1.37 -1.06 40.33
CA SER A 220 2.49 -1.70 41.01
C SER A 220 3.22 -0.74 41.96
N HIS A 221 3.63 -1.23 43.13
CA HIS A 221 4.30 -0.42 44.15
C HIS A 221 5.71 0.06 43.78
N SER A 222 6.39 -0.65 42.86
CA SER A 222 7.73 -0.28 42.37
C SER A 222 7.91 -0.73 40.93
N PHE A 223 8.68 0.05 40.18
CA PHE A 223 9.12 -0.21 38.81
C PHE A 223 10.65 -0.41 38.72
N ASP A 224 11.31 -0.55 39.88
CA ASP A 224 12.77 -0.63 39.96
C ASP A 224 13.29 -1.97 39.44
N GLY A 225 14.36 -1.90 38.65
CA GLY A 225 15.02 -3.10 38.10
C GLY A 225 14.21 -3.85 37.04
N LEU A 226 13.16 -3.23 36.48
CA LEU A 226 12.47 -3.78 35.32
C LEU A 226 13.36 -3.73 34.06
N PRO A 227 13.18 -4.68 33.13
CA PRO A 227 14.02 -4.75 31.95
C PRO A 227 13.68 -3.63 30.94
N PRO A 228 14.65 -3.24 30.08
CA PRO A 228 14.45 -2.26 29.03
C PRO A 228 13.19 -2.51 28.20
N CYS A 229 12.45 -1.44 27.90
CA CYS A 229 11.17 -1.50 27.21
C CYS A 229 11.25 -0.87 25.80
N LEU A 230 10.56 -1.49 24.84
CA LEU A 230 10.19 -0.88 23.57
C LEU A 230 8.66 -0.76 23.50
N PHE A 231 8.17 0.47 23.37
CA PHE A 231 6.76 0.77 23.11
C PHE A 231 6.53 0.96 21.60
N ILE A 232 5.51 0.31 21.06
CA ILE A 232 5.00 0.54 19.71
C ILE A 232 3.55 1.01 19.85
N VAL A 233 3.27 2.25 19.52
CA VAL A 233 2.03 2.95 19.88
C VAL A 233 1.27 3.36 18.62
N ALA A 234 -0.05 3.14 18.58
CA ALA A 234 -0.93 3.65 17.54
C ALA A 234 -1.35 5.11 17.81
N GLU A 235 -1.34 5.96 16.79
CA GLU A 235 -1.72 7.38 16.93
C GLU A 235 -3.23 7.58 17.15
N LEU A 236 -4.07 6.73 16.55
CA LEU A 236 -5.53 6.82 16.59
C LEU A 236 -6.11 5.69 17.47
N ASP A 237 -5.71 5.66 18.74
CA ASP A 237 -5.99 4.55 19.65
C ASP A 237 -6.47 5.06 21.02
N PRO A 238 -7.60 4.55 21.55
CA PRO A 238 -8.05 4.84 22.92
C PRO A 238 -6.99 4.58 24.00
N LEU A 239 -6.08 3.63 23.78
CA LEU A 239 -5.02 3.22 24.71
C LEU A 239 -3.67 3.92 24.44
N ARG A 240 -3.62 4.89 23.52
CA ARG A 240 -2.38 5.62 23.18
C ARG A 240 -1.71 6.20 24.43
N ASP A 241 -2.49 6.91 25.24
CA ASP A 241 -1.95 7.64 26.39
C ASP A 241 -1.66 6.72 27.58
N ASP A 242 -2.20 5.49 27.62
CA ASP A 242 -1.79 4.44 28.56
C ASP A 242 -0.32 4.08 28.34
N SER A 243 0.09 3.91 27.07
CA SER A 243 1.48 3.64 26.72
C SER A 243 2.42 4.79 27.15
N TYR A 244 1.98 6.04 26.98
CA TYR A 244 2.74 7.21 27.45
C TYR A 244 2.81 7.28 28.98
N ALA A 245 1.73 6.95 29.68
CA ALA A 245 1.69 6.95 31.14
C ALA A 245 2.63 5.88 31.71
N TYR A 246 2.58 4.66 31.18
CA TYR A 246 3.44 3.58 31.64
C TYR A 246 4.91 3.84 31.32
N GLN A 247 5.23 4.36 30.14
CA GLN A 247 6.59 4.79 29.80
C GLN A 247 7.15 5.77 30.83
N LYS A 248 6.38 6.79 31.23
CA LYS A 248 6.81 7.78 32.23
C LYS A 248 7.11 7.16 33.58
N LEU A 249 6.37 6.13 33.99
CA LEU A 249 6.63 5.41 35.24
C LEU A 249 7.96 4.64 35.16
N LEU A 250 8.22 3.98 34.03
CA LEU A 250 9.49 3.27 33.77
C LEU A 250 10.68 4.24 33.71
N ASP A 251 10.55 5.36 32.98
CA ASP A 251 11.60 6.38 32.88
C ASP A 251 11.96 6.97 34.25
N LYS A 252 10.94 7.22 35.09
CA LYS A 252 11.13 7.72 36.46
C LYS A 252 11.88 6.72 37.35
N ALA A 253 11.70 5.42 37.11
CA ALA A 253 12.43 4.36 37.81
C ALA A 253 13.81 4.05 37.18
N GLY A 254 14.24 4.83 36.18
CA GLY A 254 15.54 4.67 35.52
C GLY A 254 15.60 3.50 34.53
N VAL A 255 14.46 2.93 34.15
CA VAL A 255 14.37 1.86 33.14
C VAL A 255 14.57 2.46 31.75
N LYS A 256 15.42 1.83 30.93
CA LYS A 256 15.67 2.29 29.56
C LYS A 256 14.45 2.03 28.67
N THR A 257 13.71 3.07 28.29
CA THR A 257 12.58 2.96 27.36
C THR A 257 12.92 3.50 25.96
N ASN A 258 12.14 3.08 24.96
CA ASN A 258 12.03 3.74 23.67
C ASN A 258 10.58 3.65 23.21
N LEU A 259 10.09 4.69 22.57
CA LEU A 259 8.71 4.75 22.10
C LEU A 259 8.64 5.10 20.63
N VAL A 260 7.88 4.30 19.89
CA VAL A 260 7.61 4.47 18.47
C VAL A 260 6.12 4.76 18.29
N LEU A 261 5.79 5.99 17.94
CA LEU A 261 4.44 6.35 17.51
C LEU A 261 4.28 6.04 16.03
N VAL A 262 3.39 5.11 15.71
CA VAL A 262 2.97 4.79 14.34
C VAL A 262 1.79 5.70 13.98
N LYS A 263 1.98 6.55 12.99
CA LYS A 263 1.01 7.58 12.60
C LYS A 263 -0.08 7.04 11.69
N GLY A 264 -1.31 7.53 11.87
CA GLY A 264 -2.47 7.21 11.03
C GLY A 264 -3.01 5.77 11.16
N VAL A 265 -2.58 5.03 12.18
CA VAL A 265 -3.04 3.64 12.42
C VAL A 265 -3.96 3.56 13.65
N LEU A 266 -4.90 2.61 13.60
CA LEU A 266 -5.93 2.35 14.61
C LEU A 266 -5.51 1.23 15.58
N HIS A 267 -6.24 1.07 16.68
CA HIS A 267 -6.08 -0.09 17.56
C HIS A 267 -6.24 -1.40 16.76
N GLY A 268 -5.36 -2.38 17.00
CA GLY A 268 -5.35 -3.65 16.26
C GLY A 268 -4.54 -3.65 14.96
N PHE A 269 -3.85 -2.54 14.61
CA PHE A 269 -3.09 -2.46 13.34
C PHE A 269 -1.98 -3.51 13.19
N PHE A 270 -1.48 -4.08 14.30
CA PHE A 270 -0.45 -5.12 14.25
C PHE A 270 -0.98 -6.42 13.65
N SER A 271 -2.22 -6.80 13.96
CA SER A 271 -2.84 -8.04 13.48
C SER A 271 -3.76 -7.81 12.27
N VAL A 272 -4.26 -6.59 12.05
CA VAL A 272 -5.19 -6.30 10.95
C VAL A 272 -4.49 -6.29 9.57
N PRO A 273 -4.96 -7.12 8.60
CA PRO A 273 -4.34 -7.34 7.30
C PRO A 273 -3.92 -6.12 6.46
N VAL A 274 -4.72 -5.05 6.47
CA VAL A 274 -4.46 -3.85 5.64
C VAL A 274 -3.20 -3.10 6.09
N TYR A 275 -2.75 -3.31 7.33
CA TYR A 275 -1.60 -2.61 7.92
C TYR A 275 -0.32 -3.47 7.95
N ILE A 276 -0.42 -4.79 7.72
CA ILE A 276 0.71 -5.74 7.77
C ILE A 276 1.84 -5.34 6.79
N VAL A 277 1.48 -4.85 5.60
CA VAL A 277 2.45 -4.40 4.58
C VAL A 277 3.12 -3.08 4.98
N ALA A 278 2.37 -2.15 5.59
CA ALA A 278 2.92 -0.89 6.12
C ALA A 278 3.83 -1.14 7.34
N PHE A 279 3.52 -2.15 8.14
CA PHE A 279 4.26 -2.55 9.33
C PHE A 279 5.63 -3.18 9.00
N HIS A 280 5.73 -3.98 7.93
CA HIS A 280 7.01 -4.58 7.51
C HIS A 280 8.12 -3.54 7.30
N ALA A 281 7.78 -2.39 6.69
CA ALA A 281 8.73 -1.30 6.50
C ALA A 281 9.16 -0.62 7.82
N ILE A 282 8.30 -0.64 8.85
CA ILE A 282 8.45 0.02 10.16
C ILE A 282 9.03 -0.92 11.22
N VAL A 283 9.26 -2.20 10.95
CA VAL A 283 9.64 -3.18 11.98
C VAL A 283 10.96 -3.89 11.70
N SER A 284 11.31 -4.08 10.43
CA SER A 284 12.55 -4.78 10.09
C SER A 284 13.83 -4.11 10.62
N GLY A 285 13.88 -2.77 10.75
CA GLY A 285 15.09 -2.08 11.30
C GLY A 285 15.15 -1.79 12.81
N HIS A 286 14.06 -1.82 13.57
CA HIS A 286 13.99 -1.48 15.01
C HIS A 286 14.24 -2.72 15.84
N PHE A 287 13.76 -3.86 15.37
CA PHE A 287 14.12 -5.13 15.97
C PHE A 287 15.59 -5.45 15.75
N GLN A 288 16.11 -5.29 14.54
CA GLN A 288 17.51 -5.62 14.23
C GLN A 288 18.51 -4.75 15.01
N GLN A 289 18.15 -3.51 15.35
CA GLN A 289 19.05 -2.60 16.09
C GLN A 289 19.16 -2.86 17.59
N ARG A 290 18.19 -3.54 18.23
CA ARG A 290 18.29 -3.83 19.67
C ARG A 290 19.07 -5.08 20.00
N ILE A 291 19.30 -5.92 19.01
CA ILE A 291 19.94 -7.22 19.20
C ILE A 291 21.38 -7.31 18.70
N ASP A 292 21.96 -6.18 18.29
CA ASP A 292 23.38 -6.09 17.97
C ASP A 292 23.97 -4.81 18.59
N MET A 293 24.22 -4.86 19.90
CA MET A 293 25.05 -3.89 20.62
C MET A 293 26.49 -4.38 20.71
N SER A 294 27.14 -4.61 19.57
CA SER A 294 28.61 -4.63 19.50
C SER A 294 29.13 -4.26 18.12
N ARG A 295 28.94 -3.00 17.68
CA ARG A 295 29.83 -2.40 16.68
C ARG A 295 29.70 -0.88 16.68
N ASN A 296 30.76 -0.26 17.16
CA ASN A 296 31.05 1.16 16.97
C ASN A 296 31.29 1.42 15.48
N SER A 297 30.39 2.12 14.82
CA SER A 297 30.75 2.96 13.69
C SER A 297 30.16 4.35 13.90
N LYS A 298 31.07 5.33 14.03
CA LYS A 298 30.75 6.75 14.16
C LYS A 298 29.98 7.20 12.92
N PRO A 299 28.91 8.01 13.02
CA PRO A 299 28.43 8.76 11.89
C PRO A 299 29.46 9.85 11.59
N VAL A 300 30.07 9.79 10.41
CA VAL A 300 30.84 10.91 9.88
C VAL A 300 29.82 11.99 9.51
N VAL A 301 29.66 12.98 10.38
CA VAL A 301 28.98 14.23 10.04
C VAL A 301 29.89 14.97 9.07
N ASN A 302 29.70 14.72 7.79
CA ASN A 302 30.21 15.56 6.72
C ASN A 302 29.04 16.20 5.99
N ASN A 303 29.28 17.40 5.47
CA ASN A 303 28.34 18.28 4.76
C ASN A 303 27.84 17.71 3.41
N ARG A 304 27.69 16.38 3.28
CA ARG A 304 27.35 15.64 2.07
C ARG A 304 25.83 15.45 1.96
N THR A 305 25.33 15.47 0.72
CA THR A 305 23.96 15.06 0.37
C THR A 305 23.65 13.70 1.01
N ARG A 306 22.56 13.59 1.76
CA ARG A 306 22.20 12.33 2.44
C ARG A 306 21.32 11.45 1.55
N VAL A 307 20.34 12.04 0.89
CA VAL A 307 19.42 11.33 0.00
C VAL A 307 19.51 11.89 -1.43
N LEU A 308 19.74 11.04 -2.41
CA LEU A 308 19.54 11.37 -3.81
C LEU A 308 18.18 10.84 -4.25
N ILE A 309 17.32 11.72 -4.78
CA ILE A 309 16.06 11.31 -5.40
C ILE A 309 16.24 11.40 -6.90
N ILE A 310 15.87 10.34 -7.63
CA ILE A 310 15.98 10.29 -9.09
C ILE A 310 14.57 10.25 -9.68
N GLY A 311 14.21 11.31 -10.42
CA GLY A 311 12.90 11.55 -11.02
C GLY A 311 12.07 12.55 -10.22
N ALA A 312 11.65 13.64 -10.86
CA ALA A 312 10.75 14.67 -10.30
C ALA A 312 9.31 14.50 -10.79
N GLY A 313 8.86 13.25 -10.93
CA GLY A 313 7.44 12.91 -11.00
C GLY A 313 6.77 13.12 -9.64
N LEU A 314 5.47 12.81 -9.54
CA LEU A 314 4.70 13.01 -8.31
C LEU A 314 5.33 12.32 -7.08
N SER A 315 5.88 11.11 -7.27
CA SER A 315 6.56 10.35 -6.21
C SER A 315 7.82 11.06 -5.70
N GLY A 316 8.73 11.46 -6.59
CA GLY A 316 9.96 12.15 -6.18
C GLY A 316 9.71 13.55 -5.62
N LEU A 317 8.72 14.28 -6.14
CA LEU A 317 8.32 15.58 -5.59
C LEU A 317 7.76 15.47 -4.16
N GLU A 318 6.91 14.46 -3.90
CA GLU A 318 6.39 14.23 -2.55
C GLU A 318 7.48 13.79 -1.59
N ALA A 319 8.39 12.91 -2.03
CA ALA A 319 9.53 12.51 -1.23
C ALA A 319 10.39 13.73 -0.84
N ALA A 320 10.73 14.57 -1.81
CA ALA A 320 11.47 15.81 -1.58
C ALA A 320 10.72 16.77 -0.62
N ARG A 321 9.40 16.93 -0.77
CA ARG A 321 8.59 17.74 0.15
C ARG A 321 8.68 17.26 1.59
N ILE A 322 8.61 15.95 1.82
CA ILE A 322 8.69 15.39 3.18
C ILE A 322 10.10 15.56 3.74
N LEU A 323 11.14 15.34 2.94
CA LEU A 323 12.54 15.54 3.36
C LEU A 323 12.84 17.02 3.68
N GLU A 324 12.30 17.98 2.91
CA GLU A 324 12.32 19.41 3.21
C GLU A 324 11.71 19.71 4.58
N GLN A 325 10.48 19.24 4.82
CA GLN A 325 9.79 19.45 6.09
C GLN A 325 10.57 18.87 7.29
N LYS A 326 11.29 17.77 7.06
CA LYS A 326 12.13 17.12 8.07
C LYS A 326 13.56 17.66 8.13
N ARG A 327 13.91 18.64 7.28
CA ARG A 327 15.25 19.24 7.16
C ARG A 327 16.34 18.19 6.93
N ILE A 328 16.05 17.15 6.15
CA ILE A 328 17.03 16.13 5.78
C ILE A 328 17.69 16.54 4.46
N PRO A 329 19.03 16.60 4.38
CA PRO A 329 19.71 17.00 3.16
C PRO A 329 19.43 16.04 1.99
N TYR A 330 18.91 16.57 0.90
CA TYR A 330 18.66 15.80 -0.31
C TYR A 330 19.04 16.59 -1.57
N VAL A 331 19.20 15.89 -2.69
CA VAL A 331 19.24 16.46 -4.03
C VAL A 331 18.28 15.66 -4.91
N LEU A 332 17.38 16.36 -5.61
CA LEU A 332 16.45 15.77 -6.57
C LEU A 332 16.97 15.96 -8.00
N LEU A 333 17.22 14.87 -8.72
CA LEU A 333 17.70 14.86 -10.10
C LEU A 333 16.55 14.52 -11.06
N GLU A 334 16.29 15.38 -12.04
CA GLU A 334 15.26 15.16 -13.07
C GLU A 334 15.90 15.16 -14.46
N ALA A 335 15.54 14.15 -15.25
CA ALA A 335 16.05 13.97 -16.61
C ALA A 335 15.56 15.06 -17.57
N ARG A 336 14.30 15.48 -17.45
CA ARG A 336 13.72 16.55 -18.27
C ARG A 336 14.13 17.94 -17.79
N ASN A 337 13.79 18.94 -18.60
CA ASN A 337 13.81 20.35 -18.22
C ASN A 337 12.56 20.79 -17.42
N ARG A 338 11.69 19.86 -17.03
CA ARG A 338 10.43 20.09 -16.30
C ARG A 338 10.18 19.01 -15.27
N SER A 339 9.44 19.33 -14.21
CA SER A 339 8.91 18.33 -13.27
C SER A 339 7.60 17.71 -13.77
N GLY A 340 7.04 16.82 -12.96
CA GLY A 340 5.72 16.21 -13.16
C GLY A 340 5.74 14.86 -13.84
N GLY A 341 6.76 14.57 -14.66
CA GLY A 341 6.88 13.30 -15.37
C GLY A 341 5.64 13.04 -16.26
N ARG A 342 4.88 12.00 -15.91
CA ARG A 342 3.59 11.61 -16.54
C ARG A 342 2.38 12.45 -16.11
N VAL A 343 2.57 13.39 -15.19
CA VAL A 343 1.64 14.51 -14.97
C VAL A 343 2.10 15.65 -15.85
N TRP A 344 1.36 15.91 -16.94
CA TRP A 344 1.66 16.99 -17.86
C TRP A 344 0.36 17.56 -18.45
N SER A 345 0.22 18.87 -18.31
CA SER A 345 -0.91 19.67 -18.78
C SER A 345 -0.34 20.70 -19.76
N TYR A 346 -0.95 20.80 -20.94
CA TYR A 346 -0.48 21.64 -22.03
C TYR A 346 -1.55 22.69 -22.36
N ARG A 347 -1.14 23.96 -22.45
CA ARG A 347 -2.03 25.03 -22.90
C ARG A 347 -1.98 25.13 -24.43
N SER A 348 -3.10 24.82 -25.09
CA SER A 348 -3.25 24.93 -26.55
C SER A 348 -3.15 26.38 -27.04
N ARG A 349 -3.09 26.58 -28.36
CA ARG A 349 -3.04 27.94 -28.94
C ARG A 349 -4.32 28.73 -28.70
N SER A 350 -5.46 28.03 -28.70
CA SER A 350 -6.79 28.51 -28.29
C SER A 350 -6.96 28.68 -26.77
N GLY A 351 -5.92 28.37 -25.97
CA GLY A 351 -5.92 28.54 -24.52
C GLY A 351 -6.58 27.41 -23.73
N HIS A 352 -6.92 26.29 -24.37
CA HIS A 352 -7.46 25.09 -23.72
C HIS A 352 -6.39 24.41 -22.87
N MET A 353 -6.75 23.91 -21.69
CA MET A 353 -5.82 23.20 -20.81
C MET A 353 -6.00 21.69 -20.98
N LEU A 354 -5.11 21.09 -21.77
CA LEU A 354 -5.18 19.68 -22.15
C LEU A 354 -4.30 18.84 -21.22
N ASP A 355 -4.89 17.97 -20.42
CA ASP A 355 -4.14 17.00 -19.61
C ASP A 355 -3.60 15.86 -20.47
N MET A 356 -2.40 16.08 -21.01
CA MET A 356 -1.66 15.15 -21.87
C MET A 356 -1.33 13.83 -21.14
N GLY A 357 -1.23 13.85 -19.81
CA GLY A 357 -0.94 12.70 -18.96
C GLY A 357 -2.10 12.32 -18.05
N ALA A 358 -1.85 12.19 -16.74
CA ALA A 358 -2.92 11.98 -15.76
C ALA A 358 -3.96 13.13 -15.78
N THR A 359 -5.24 12.79 -15.59
CA THR A 359 -6.36 13.75 -15.63
C THR A 359 -7.26 13.66 -14.40
N TRP A 360 -7.51 12.46 -13.87
CA TRP A 360 -8.46 12.23 -12.77
C TRP A 360 -7.80 11.86 -11.45
N ILE A 361 -8.42 12.30 -10.35
CA ILE A 361 -8.33 11.66 -9.03
C ILE A 361 -9.46 10.65 -8.99
N HIS A 362 -9.10 9.36 -8.96
CA HIS A 362 -10.05 8.26 -8.92
C HIS A 362 -10.46 7.91 -7.49
N GLY A 363 -11.73 8.14 -7.17
CA GLY A 363 -12.33 8.05 -5.84
C GLY A 363 -11.72 9.00 -4.81
N ILE A 364 -12.56 9.66 -4.01
CA ILE A 364 -12.10 10.55 -2.92
C ILE A 364 -12.19 9.92 -1.53
N HIS A 365 -12.99 8.86 -1.39
CA HIS A 365 -13.20 8.14 -0.13
C HIS A 365 -12.51 6.79 -0.17
N GLY A 366 -11.87 6.39 0.91
CA GLY A 366 -11.31 5.05 1.06
C GLY A 366 -12.39 3.98 1.21
N SER A 367 -12.00 2.73 0.94
CA SER A 367 -12.84 1.52 1.03
C SER A 367 -13.36 1.23 2.44
N ILE A 368 -12.83 1.90 3.46
CA ILE A 368 -13.31 1.86 4.84
C ILE A 368 -14.37 2.96 5.01
N PRO A 369 -15.65 2.62 5.28
CA PRO A 369 -16.78 3.57 5.32
C PRO A 369 -16.76 4.64 6.43
N SER A 370 -15.63 4.87 7.11
CA SER A 370 -15.49 5.81 8.23
C SER A 370 -15.09 7.23 7.80
N GLY A 371 -14.71 7.44 6.54
CA GLY A 371 -14.19 8.74 6.07
C GLY A 371 -12.77 9.08 6.59
N LEU A 372 -12.14 8.19 7.36
CA LEU A 372 -10.79 8.35 7.90
C LEU A 372 -9.68 8.05 6.88
N LEU A 373 -9.95 7.14 5.93
CA LEU A 373 -9.07 6.91 4.79
C LEU A 373 -9.59 7.72 3.62
N THR A 374 -8.81 8.70 3.19
CA THR A 374 -9.10 9.56 2.04
C THR A 374 -8.05 9.35 0.96
N ASN A 375 -8.42 9.59 -0.29
CA ASN A 375 -7.45 9.53 -1.38
C ASN A 375 -6.33 10.56 -1.10
N PRO A 376 -5.05 10.17 -1.06
CA PRO A 376 -3.98 11.07 -0.65
C PRO A 376 -3.74 12.20 -1.66
N LEU A 377 -4.16 12.03 -2.92
CA LEU A 377 -4.22 13.13 -3.89
C LEU A 377 -5.30 14.14 -3.54
N TRP A 378 -6.45 13.68 -3.08
CA TRP A 378 -7.54 14.55 -2.65
C TRP A 378 -7.14 15.35 -1.40
N ASP A 379 -6.48 14.70 -0.44
CA ASP A 379 -5.94 15.40 0.74
C ASP A 379 -4.94 16.48 0.35
N LEU A 380 -4.04 16.16 -0.58
CA LEU A 380 -3.06 17.12 -1.09
C LEU A 380 -3.74 18.27 -1.84
N ALA A 381 -4.79 17.98 -2.62
CA ALA A 381 -5.57 19.01 -3.31
C ALA A 381 -6.28 19.95 -2.32
N ARG A 382 -6.86 19.40 -1.23
CA ARG A 382 -7.47 20.19 -0.16
C ARG A 382 -6.44 21.02 0.61
N GLU A 383 -5.30 20.44 0.96
CA GLU A 383 -4.17 21.14 1.60
C GLU A 383 -3.74 22.35 0.74
N ALA A 384 -3.64 22.14 -0.57
CA ALA A 384 -3.24 23.13 -1.54
C ALA A 384 -4.37 24.10 -1.96
N LYS A 385 -5.61 23.87 -1.50
CA LYS A 385 -6.82 24.62 -1.89
C LYS A 385 -6.99 24.72 -3.40
N LEU A 386 -6.72 23.62 -4.12
CA LEU A 386 -6.82 23.57 -5.57
C LEU A 386 -8.27 23.43 -6.02
N PRO A 387 -8.72 24.18 -7.05
CA PRO A 387 -10.07 24.08 -7.55
C PRO A 387 -10.28 22.76 -8.29
N THR A 388 -11.26 21.98 -7.83
CA THR A 388 -11.65 20.69 -8.44
C THR A 388 -13.10 20.71 -8.91
N ARG A 389 -13.45 19.79 -9.82
CA ARG A 389 -14.81 19.53 -10.28
C ARG A 389 -15.04 18.03 -10.31
N ALA A 390 -16.22 17.58 -9.88
CA ALA A 390 -16.63 16.19 -10.01
C ALA A 390 -17.05 15.87 -11.45
N THR A 391 -16.70 14.69 -11.91
CA THR A 391 -17.08 14.16 -13.22
C THR A 391 -18.15 13.08 -13.07
N GLN A 392 -19.03 12.97 -14.07
CA GLN A 392 -20.08 11.96 -14.11
C GLN A 392 -19.60 10.80 -14.98
N LEU A 393 -18.83 9.87 -14.40
CA LEU A 393 -18.24 8.79 -15.19
C LEU A 393 -19.27 7.81 -15.77
N ASP A 394 -20.43 7.71 -15.14
CA ASP A 394 -21.52 6.83 -15.57
C ASP A 394 -22.40 7.45 -16.69
N ASP A 395 -22.18 8.72 -17.06
CA ASP A 395 -22.91 9.43 -18.13
C ASP A 395 -22.30 9.10 -19.50
N VAL A 396 -22.55 7.86 -19.96
CA VAL A 396 -22.02 7.30 -21.21
C VAL A 396 -23.12 7.18 -22.26
N LEU A 397 -22.96 7.87 -23.39
CA LEU A 397 -23.78 7.64 -24.58
C LEU A 397 -23.17 6.53 -25.44
N GLN A 398 -23.83 5.35 -25.46
CA GLN A 398 -23.48 4.26 -26.38
C GLN A 398 -24.10 4.52 -27.75
N ILE A 399 -23.27 4.51 -28.80
CA ILE A 399 -23.69 4.82 -30.17
C ILE A 399 -23.46 3.60 -31.05
N PHE A 400 -24.56 3.02 -31.51
CA PHE A 400 -24.57 1.88 -32.43
C PHE A 400 -24.60 2.37 -33.89
N PRO A 401 -23.92 1.68 -34.81
CA PRO A 401 -24.14 1.89 -36.23
C PRO A 401 -25.63 1.60 -36.55
N ALA A 402 -26.31 2.52 -37.23
CA ALA A 402 -27.68 2.36 -37.76
C ALA A 402 -28.85 2.25 -36.74
N ASN A 403 -28.78 2.87 -35.55
CA ASN A 403 -29.85 2.89 -34.53
C ASN A 403 -30.26 1.52 -33.97
N ASP A 404 -29.41 0.53 -34.17
CA ASP A 404 -29.58 -0.84 -33.69
C ASP A 404 -29.31 -0.92 -32.19
N ASN A 405 -30.33 -1.00 -31.35
CA ASN A 405 -30.13 -1.08 -29.89
C ASN A 405 -29.80 -2.53 -29.45
N VAL A 406 -28.80 -2.70 -28.59
CA VAL A 406 -28.50 -3.98 -27.92
C VAL A 406 -28.63 -3.76 -26.41
N SER A 407 -29.76 -4.16 -25.84
CA SER A 407 -30.10 -3.92 -24.41
C SER A 407 -29.24 -4.71 -23.44
N ASP A 408 -28.65 -5.83 -23.87
CA ASP A 408 -28.14 -6.85 -22.95
C ASP A 408 -26.64 -6.73 -22.64
N VAL A 409 -25.94 -5.74 -23.23
CA VAL A 409 -24.46 -5.66 -23.16
C VAL A 409 -23.92 -5.56 -21.73
N HIS A 410 -24.61 -4.82 -20.85
CA HIS A 410 -24.26 -4.71 -19.44
C HIS A 410 -24.43 -6.04 -18.70
N GLN A 411 -25.50 -6.78 -19.02
CA GLN A 411 -25.74 -8.10 -18.43
C GLN A 411 -24.68 -9.10 -18.89
N TRP A 412 -24.34 -9.12 -20.18
CA TRP A 412 -23.26 -9.98 -20.68
C TRP A 412 -21.91 -9.69 -20.05
N PHE A 413 -21.60 -8.43 -19.76
CA PHE A 413 -20.39 -8.09 -19.02
C PHE A 413 -20.40 -8.68 -17.61
N ASN A 414 -21.50 -8.53 -16.87
CA ASN A 414 -21.63 -9.11 -15.53
C ASN A 414 -21.52 -10.64 -15.56
N ASP A 415 -22.25 -11.28 -16.47
CA ASP A 415 -22.21 -12.74 -16.68
C ASP A 415 -20.81 -13.22 -17.07
N TYR A 416 -20.09 -12.43 -17.88
CA TYR A 416 -18.71 -12.71 -18.25
C TYR A 416 -17.77 -12.64 -17.04
N ILE A 417 -17.88 -11.60 -16.20
CA ILE A 417 -17.06 -11.46 -15.00
C ILE A 417 -17.33 -12.61 -14.02
N ASP A 418 -18.59 -12.99 -13.83
CA ASP A 418 -18.96 -14.14 -13.00
C ASP A 418 -18.41 -15.45 -13.58
N PHE A 419 -18.52 -15.63 -14.89
CA PHE A 419 -17.92 -16.75 -15.60
C PHE A 419 -16.39 -16.82 -15.40
N VAL A 420 -15.66 -15.71 -15.56
CA VAL A 420 -14.21 -15.68 -15.31
C VAL A 420 -13.92 -16.05 -13.86
N ARG A 421 -14.69 -15.53 -12.90
CA ARG A 421 -14.52 -15.84 -11.47
C ARG A 421 -14.68 -17.34 -11.20
N GLU A 422 -15.68 -17.98 -11.80
CA GLU A 422 -15.88 -19.43 -11.72
C GLU A 422 -14.70 -20.21 -12.32
N GLN A 423 -14.25 -19.84 -13.52
CA GLN A 423 -13.19 -20.55 -14.24
C GLN A 423 -11.80 -20.41 -13.60
N THR A 424 -11.58 -19.34 -12.84
CA THR A 424 -10.31 -19.07 -12.16
C THR A 424 -10.28 -19.60 -10.72
N ARG A 425 -11.42 -20.03 -10.16
CA ARG A 425 -11.51 -20.51 -8.78
C ARG A 425 -10.67 -21.77 -8.57
N GLY A 426 -9.64 -21.68 -7.72
CA GLY A 426 -8.75 -22.79 -7.41
C GLY A 426 -7.74 -23.15 -8.51
N ASN A 427 -7.68 -22.38 -9.59
CA ASN A 427 -6.74 -22.59 -10.69
C ASN A 427 -5.47 -21.74 -10.49
N SER A 428 -4.29 -22.34 -10.68
CA SER A 428 -3.00 -21.67 -10.58
C SER A 428 -2.57 -20.98 -11.87
N THR A 429 -3.21 -21.27 -13.01
CA THR A 429 -2.85 -20.69 -14.31
C THR A 429 -3.54 -19.35 -14.58
N ASN A 430 -2.76 -18.29 -14.78
CA ASN A 430 -3.26 -16.94 -15.06
C ASN A 430 -3.46 -16.70 -16.57
N ARG A 431 -4.51 -17.29 -17.15
CA ARG A 431 -4.88 -17.01 -18.56
C ARG A 431 -5.39 -15.58 -18.72
N SER A 432 -5.40 -15.07 -19.94
CA SER A 432 -5.82 -13.71 -20.24
C SER A 432 -7.35 -13.52 -20.17
N LEU A 433 -7.81 -12.29 -19.91
CA LEU A 433 -9.23 -11.95 -20.04
C LEU A 433 -9.74 -12.24 -21.45
N GLY A 434 -8.94 -11.95 -22.48
CA GLY A 434 -9.27 -12.22 -23.88
C GLY A 434 -9.47 -13.71 -24.20
N HIS A 435 -8.72 -14.60 -23.53
CA HIS A 435 -8.96 -16.04 -23.62
C HIS A 435 -10.38 -16.39 -23.14
N TYR A 436 -10.77 -15.91 -21.96
CA TYR A 436 -12.09 -16.19 -21.40
C TYR A 436 -13.22 -15.50 -22.18
N ALA A 437 -12.98 -14.31 -22.75
CA ALA A 437 -13.97 -13.62 -23.58
C ALA A 437 -14.34 -14.45 -24.81
N ASN A 438 -13.34 -15.05 -25.46
CA ASN A 438 -13.55 -15.96 -26.59
C ASN A 438 -14.33 -17.23 -26.20
N VAL A 439 -14.11 -17.76 -24.99
CA VAL A 439 -14.87 -18.92 -24.49
C VAL A 439 -16.30 -18.52 -24.17
N PHE A 440 -16.49 -17.37 -23.52
CA PHE A 440 -17.79 -16.83 -23.14
C PHE A 440 -18.70 -16.57 -24.34
N VAL A 441 -18.18 -15.91 -25.38
CA VAL A 441 -18.91 -15.65 -26.63
C VAL A 441 -19.45 -16.95 -27.26
N LYS A 442 -18.65 -18.02 -27.26
CA LYS A 442 -19.07 -19.33 -27.77
C LYS A 442 -20.13 -19.98 -26.87
N LYS A 443 -19.96 -19.87 -25.54
CA LYS A 443 -20.91 -20.42 -24.55
C LYS A 443 -22.29 -19.76 -24.66
N MET A 444 -22.33 -18.45 -24.83
CA MET A 444 -23.56 -17.67 -24.95
C MET A 444 -24.17 -17.68 -26.36
N ASN A 445 -23.48 -18.29 -27.34
CA ASN A 445 -23.88 -18.32 -28.75
C ASN A 445 -24.18 -16.92 -29.33
N LEU A 446 -23.37 -15.92 -28.96
CA LEU A 446 -23.58 -14.55 -29.40
C LEU A 446 -23.37 -14.44 -30.92
N ASN A 447 -24.32 -13.82 -31.62
CA ASN A 447 -24.20 -13.53 -33.03
C ASN A 447 -23.15 -12.43 -33.30
N ARG A 448 -22.81 -12.20 -34.56
CA ARG A 448 -21.74 -11.26 -34.95
C ARG A 448 -21.94 -9.83 -34.42
N LYS A 449 -23.18 -9.33 -34.43
CA LYS A 449 -23.52 -7.97 -33.95
C LYS A 449 -23.40 -7.89 -32.42
N GLU A 450 -23.86 -8.91 -31.72
CA GLU A 450 -23.75 -9.02 -30.26
C GLU A 450 -22.30 -9.11 -29.80
N GLN A 451 -21.46 -9.85 -30.55
CA GLN A 451 -20.02 -9.90 -30.32
C GLN A 451 -19.38 -8.51 -30.46
N TYR A 452 -19.77 -7.72 -31.46
CA TYR A 452 -19.27 -6.35 -31.62
C TYR A 452 -19.65 -5.46 -30.45
N ALA A 453 -20.90 -5.56 -29.96
CA ALA A 453 -21.35 -4.84 -28.77
C ALA A 453 -20.54 -5.26 -27.52
N PHE A 454 -20.44 -6.57 -27.28
CA PHE A 454 -19.73 -7.13 -26.14
C PHE A 454 -18.25 -6.74 -26.10
N TYR A 455 -17.52 -6.91 -27.21
CA TYR A 455 -16.11 -6.55 -27.25
C TYR A 455 -15.88 -5.04 -27.23
N SER A 456 -16.75 -4.22 -27.82
CA SER A 456 -16.64 -2.75 -27.71
C SER A 456 -16.85 -2.29 -26.27
N TYR A 457 -17.76 -2.95 -25.54
CA TYR A 457 -17.98 -2.68 -24.12
C TYR A 457 -16.78 -3.12 -23.27
N LEU A 458 -16.21 -4.31 -23.51
CA LEU A 458 -14.97 -4.75 -22.86
C LEU A 458 -13.79 -3.81 -23.15
N ASN A 459 -13.65 -3.33 -24.39
CA ASN A 459 -12.63 -2.33 -24.71
C ASN A 459 -12.83 -1.06 -23.86
N HIS A 460 -14.07 -0.57 -23.77
CA HIS A 460 -14.39 0.61 -22.98
C HIS A 460 -14.09 0.43 -21.48
N VAL A 461 -14.59 -0.63 -20.84
CA VAL A 461 -14.53 -0.77 -19.38
C VAL A 461 -13.25 -1.44 -18.86
N VAL A 462 -12.55 -2.21 -19.71
CA VAL A 462 -11.32 -2.93 -19.34
C VAL A 462 -10.10 -2.37 -20.08
N GLU A 463 -10.04 -2.48 -21.41
CA GLU A 463 -8.81 -2.17 -22.16
C GLU A 463 -8.42 -0.68 -22.09
N ASN A 464 -9.39 0.23 -22.07
CA ASN A 464 -9.11 1.67 -21.90
C ASN A 464 -8.73 2.02 -20.46
N THR A 465 -9.27 1.31 -19.47
CA THR A 465 -8.93 1.51 -18.05
C THR A 465 -7.51 1.02 -17.79
N GLU A 466 -7.18 -0.21 -18.16
CA GLU A 466 -5.85 -0.81 -17.97
C GLU A 466 -4.82 -0.30 -18.99
N GLY A 467 -5.27 0.24 -20.12
CA GLY A 467 -4.45 0.66 -21.26
C GLY A 467 -3.76 -0.50 -22.01
N ALA A 468 -4.22 -1.74 -21.83
CA ALA A 468 -3.64 -2.94 -22.41
C ALA A 468 -4.70 -3.78 -23.15
N GLU A 469 -4.27 -4.62 -24.08
CA GLU A 469 -5.19 -5.50 -24.80
C GLU A 469 -5.69 -6.63 -23.88
N LEU A 470 -6.93 -7.11 -24.09
CA LEU A 470 -7.53 -8.18 -23.28
C LEU A 470 -6.65 -9.44 -23.20
N ASN A 471 -5.86 -9.71 -24.24
CA ASN A 471 -4.96 -10.87 -24.29
C ASN A 471 -3.70 -10.70 -23.42
N GLU A 472 -3.40 -9.49 -22.97
CA GLU A 472 -2.24 -9.15 -22.15
C GLU A 472 -2.59 -9.09 -20.66
N ILE A 473 -3.87 -8.92 -20.32
CA ILE A 473 -4.35 -8.74 -18.94
C ILE A 473 -4.63 -10.10 -18.30
N GLY A 474 -4.00 -10.37 -17.14
CA GLY A 474 -4.20 -11.61 -16.39
C GLY A 474 -5.56 -11.68 -15.69
N ALA A 475 -6.39 -12.66 -16.05
CA ALA A 475 -7.79 -12.72 -15.62
C ALA A 475 -7.97 -12.93 -14.11
N LYS A 476 -7.23 -13.87 -13.52
CA LYS A 476 -7.33 -14.14 -12.07
C LYS A 476 -6.89 -12.91 -11.29
N SER A 477 -5.74 -12.36 -11.66
CA SER A 477 -5.16 -11.22 -10.97
C SER A 477 -6.02 -9.96 -11.11
N PHE A 478 -6.66 -9.74 -12.26
CA PHE A 478 -7.64 -8.66 -12.46
C PHE A 478 -8.83 -8.78 -11.50
N LEU A 479 -9.34 -9.99 -11.26
CA LEU A 479 -10.45 -10.21 -10.32
C LEU A 479 -10.04 -10.13 -8.85
N ASP A 480 -8.78 -10.41 -8.53
CA ASP A 480 -8.24 -10.31 -7.18
C ASP A 480 -8.04 -8.84 -6.74
N LEU A 481 -8.21 -7.88 -7.65
CA LEU A 481 -8.12 -6.45 -7.35
C LEU A 481 -9.33 -5.93 -6.61
N THR A 482 -9.05 -5.16 -5.57
CA THR A 482 -10.05 -4.40 -4.84
C THR A 482 -9.76 -2.92 -5.01
N SER A 483 -10.72 -2.16 -5.56
CA SER A 483 -10.62 -0.70 -5.58
C SER A 483 -10.48 -0.17 -4.14
N VAL A 484 -9.40 0.57 -3.89
CA VAL A 484 -9.11 1.13 -2.56
C VAL A 484 -9.90 2.41 -2.30
N TYR A 485 -10.21 3.14 -3.37
CA TYR A 485 -10.90 4.41 -3.32
C TYR A 485 -12.18 4.37 -4.16
N TYR A 486 -13.21 5.04 -3.65
CA TYR A 486 -14.55 5.13 -4.23
C TYR A 486 -15.09 6.56 -4.09
N GLY A 487 -16.26 6.82 -4.65
CA GLY A 487 -16.91 8.13 -4.62
C GLY A 487 -16.52 8.99 -5.81
N ASP A 488 -16.56 10.31 -5.62
CA ASP A 488 -16.40 11.25 -6.73
C ASP A 488 -15.05 11.13 -7.44
N GLU A 489 -15.13 11.27 -8.76
CA GLU A 489 -14.02 11.28 -9.69
C GLU A 489 -13.71 12.74 -10.02
N LEU A 490 -12.56 13.23 -9.56
CA LEU A 490 -12.26 14.66 -9.59
C LEU A 490 -11.21 15.01 -10.63
N ILE A 491 -11.33 16.21 -11.16
CA ILE A 491 -10.39 16.83 -12.08
C ILE A 491 -10.05 18.24 -11.60
N PHE A 492 -8.91 18.76 -12.03
CA PHE A 492 -8.46 20.10 -11.65
C PHE A 492 -8.85 21.15 -12.69
N ARG A 493 -9.25 22.34 -12.23
CA ARG A 493 -9.47 23.51 -13.10
C ARG A 493 -8.17 24.27 -13.37
N ASP A 494 -8.22 25.18 -14.34
CA ASP A 494 -7.21 26.20 -14.70
C ASP A 494 -5.86 25.69 -15.25
N ASN A 495 -5.16 24.85 -14.49
CA ASN A 495 -3.84 24.31 -14.84
C ASN A 495 -3.83 22.78 -14.96
N GLY A 496 -5.01 22.16 -14.97
CA GLY A 496 -5.16 20.71 -15.06
C GLY A 496 -4.42 19.98 -13.94
N PHE A 497 -4.05 18.74 -14.18
CA PHE A 497 -3.43 17.88 -13.18
C PHE A 497 -2.05 18.38 -12.71
N MET A 498 -1.36 19.20 -13.50
CA MET A 498 -0.12 19.87 -13.11
C MET A 498 -0.29 20.82 -11.91
N SER A 499 -1.51 21.20 -11.54
CA SER A 499 -1.78 22.00 -10.33
C SER A 499 -1.13 21.39 -9.08
N LEU A 500 -1.19 20.06 -8.94
CA LEU A 500 -0.58 19.34 -7.82
C LEU A 500 0.95 19.37 -7.86
N THR A 501 1.55 19.07 -9.02
CA THR A 501 3.02 19.02 -9.13
C THR A 501 3.63 20.40 -9.01
N ASN A 502 2.95 21.45 -9.49
CA ASN A 502 3.32 22.84 -9.29
C ASN A 502 3.25 23.24 -7.81
N TYR A 503 2.23 22.79 -7.07
CA TYR A 503 2.13 23.02 -5.62
C TYR A 503 3.29 22.38 -4.87
N LEU A 504 3.63 21.12 -5.18
CA LEU A 504 4.76 20.42 -4.57
C LEU A 504 6.09 21.09 -4.92
N LEU A 505 6.29 21.47 -6.18
CA LEU A 505 7.53 22.09 -6.66
C LEU A 505 7.85 23.38 -5.91
N LYS A 506 6.84 24.19 -5.57
CA LYS A 506 7.02 25.42 -4.77
C LYS A 506 7.61 25.18 -3.37
N LYS A 507 7.59 23.95 -2.88
CA LYS A 507 8.10 23.56 -1.54
C LYS A 507 9.50 22.93 -1.59
N ILE A 508 10.10 22.80 -2.78
CA ILE A 508 11.36 22.08 -3.01
C ILE A 508 12.44 23.09 -3.34
N SER A 509 13.53 23.10 -2.56
CA SER A 509 14.65 24.03 -2.77
C SER A 509 15.79 23.44 -3.61
N ASN A 510 15.95 22.11 -3.65
CA ASN A 510 17.13 21.47 -4.24
C ASN A 510 16.79 20.45 -5.34
N ILE A 511 16.39 20.97 -6.50
CA ILE A 511 16.13 20.20 -7.72
C ILE A 511 17.10 20.59 -8.84
N ARG A 512 17.57 19.60 -9.61
CA ARG A 512 18.44 19.75 -10.77
C ARG A 512 17.78 19.11 -11.99
N PHE A 513 17.40 19.94 -12.94
CA PHE A 513 16.85 19.51 -14.23
C PHE A 513 17.96 19.16 -15.23
N ASN A 514 17.60 18.47 -16.30
CA ASN A 514 18.52 17.99 -17.34
C ASN A 514 19.63 17.09 -16.79
N GLN A 515 19.33 16.31 -15.75
CA GLN A 515 20.24 15.36 -15.12
C GLN A 515 19.79 13.93 -15.45
N ILE A 516 20.20 13.43 -16.61
CA ILE A 516 19.87 12.06 -17.04
C ILE A 516 20.81 11.10 -16.34
N VAL A 517 20.33 10.42 -15.30
CA VAL A 517 21.10 9.38 -14.61
C VAL A 517 21.30 8.18 -15.53
N SER A 518 22.56 7.75 -15.68
CA SER A 518 22.95 6.61 -16.51
C SER A 518 23.53 5.45 -15.69
N LYS A 519 24.05 5.72 -14.48
CA LYS A 519 24.65 4.68 -13.62
C LYS A 519 24.44 4.96 -12.14
N VAL A 520 24.15 3.91 -11.38
CA VAL A 520 24.07 3.91 -9.92
C VAL A 520 25.01 2.83 -9.38
N ILE A 521 26.03 3.25 -8.64
CA ILE A 521 27.00 2.38 -7.98
C ILE A 521 26.69 2.43 -6.49
N PHE A 522 26.36 1.29 -5.89
CA PHE A 522 25.96 1.23 -4.49
C PHE A 522 26.68 0.10 -3.75
N HIS A 523 26.97 0.35 -2.49
CA HIS A 523 27.56 -0.61 -1.56
C HIS A 523 27.03 -0.30 -0.15
N ASP A 524 27.44 -1.07 0.85
CA ASP A 524 26.79 -1.06 2.18
C ASP A 524 26.86 0.28 2.94
N GLN A 525 27.68 1.23 2.50
CA GLN A 525 27.92 2.50 3.21
C GLN A 525 27.63 3.76 2.39
N SER A 526 27.64 3.70 1.06
CA SER A 526 27.30 4.86 0.23
C SER A 526 26.83 4.48 -1.17
N VAL A 527 26.28 5.48 -1.85
CA VAL A 527 25.86 5.40 -3.24
C VAL A 527 26.51 6.52 -4.03
N GLU A 528 26.93 6.20 -5.24
CA GLU A 528 27.41 7.13 -6.26
C GLU A 528 26.45 7.05 -7.47
N VAL A 529 26.01 8.21 -7.94
CA VAL A 529 25.13 8.35 -9.10
C VAL A 529 25.85 9.14 -10.17
N ARG A 530 25.91 8.60 -11.40
CA ARG A 530 26.49 9.26 -12.55
C ARG A 530 25.42 9.62 -13.57
N THR A 531 25.55 10.79 -14.16
CA THR A 531 24.72 11.22 -15.29
C THR A 531 25.39 10.93 -16.62
N ASN A 532 24.62 10.97 -17.71
CA ASN A 532 25.13 10.84 -19.08
C ASN A 532 26.13 11.95 -19.48
N THR A 533 26.13 13.09 -18.76
CA THR A 533 27.08 14.18 -18.95
C THR A 533 28.39 13.99 -18.19
N GLY A 534 28.52 12.91 -17.41
CA GLY A 534 29.69 12.64 -16.58
C GLY A 534 29.63 13.26 -15.18
N GLN A 535 28.60 14.06 -14.85
CA GLN A 535 28.41 14.58 -13.50
C GLN A 535 28.20 13.45 -12.49
N ILE A 536 28.91 13.53 -11.37
CA ILE A 536 28.88 12.55 -10.28
C ILE A 536 28.24 13.18 -9.04
N TYR A 537 27.37 12.41 -8.37
CA TYR A 537 26.74 12.75 -7.11
C TYR A 537 26.97 11.61 -6.11
N HIS A 538 27.25 11.96 -4.85
CA HIS A 538 27.39 10.99 -3.76
C HIS A 538 26.29 11.19 -2.72
N ALA A 539 25.76 10.09 -2.19
CA ALA A 539 24.82 10.11 -1.09
C ALA A 539 24.90 8.85 -0.22
N GLU A 540 24.22 8.88 0.93
CA GLU A 540 24.04 7.70 1.77
C GLU A 540 22.95 6.78 1.18
N TYR A 541 21.87 7.37 0.63
CA TYR A 541 20.74 6.63 0.06
C TYR A 541 20.35 7.19 -1.31
N VAL A 542 19.83 6.31 -2.17
CA VAL A 542 19.14 6.69 -3.40
C VAL A 542 17.69 6.23 -3.33
N LEU A 543 16.75 7.15 -3.57
CA LEU A 543 15.36 6.85 -3.86
C LEU A 543 15.13 6.97 -5.37
N LEU A 544 14.96 5.82 -6.02
CA LEU A 544 14.69 5.73 -7.44
C LEU A 544 13.17 5.82 -7.68
N THR A 545 12.73 6.82 -8.47
CA THR A 545 11.31 7.05 -8.79
C THR A 545 11.02 7.05 -10.30
N VAL A 546 11.94 6.48 -11.08
CA VAL A 546 11.81 6.44 -12.54
C VAL A 546 10.66 5.52 -12.97
N PRO A 547 9.99 5.79 -14.10
CA PRO A 547 8.93 4.93 -14.62
C PRO A 547 9.41 3.49 -14.89
N LEU A 548 8.51 2.52 -14.76
CA LEU A 548 8.81 1.11 -15.01
C LEU A 548 9.35 0.87 -16.44
N GLY A 549 8.87 1.62 -17.44
CA GLY A 549 9.40 1.55 -18.80
C GLY A 549 10.90 1.89 -18.91
N VAL A 550 11.41 2.82 -18.09
CA VAL A 550 12.85 3.13 -18.03
C VAL A 550 13.65 1.94 -17.45
N LEU A 551 13.11 1.26 -16.44
CA LEU A 551 13.72 0.07 -15.84
C LEU A 551 13.73 -1.10 -16.82
N LYS A 552 12.60 -1.37 -17.49
CA LYS A 552 12.47 -2.41 -18.53
C LYS A 552 13.45 -2.21 -19.69
N ARG A 553 13.70 -0.95 -20.08
CA ARG A 553 14.69 -0.58 -21.11
C ARG A 553 16.14 -0.64 -20.62
N LYS A 554 16.38 -0.88 -19.33
CA LYS A 554 17.71 -1.01 -18.71
C LYS A 554 18.62 0.21 -18.98
N LEU A 555 18.03 1.41 -18.94
CA LEU A 555 18.75 2.66 -19.25
C LEU A 555 19.64 3.16 -18.11
N ILE A 556 19.49 2.59 -16.92
CA ILE A 556 20.33 2.85 -15.76
C ILE A 556 21.14 1.59 -15.49
N GLU A 557 22.46 1.70 -15.58
CA GLU A 557 23.38 0.64 -15.18
C GLU A 557 23.45 0.60 -13.65
N PHE A 558 23.26 -0.58 -13.06
CA PHE A 558 23.39 -0.81 -11.62
C PHE A 558 24.67 -1.59 -11.34
N SER A 559 25.48 -1.13 -10.39
CA SER A 559 26.69 -1.80 -9.94
C SER A 559 26.72 -1.92 -8.41
N PRO A 560 26.59 -3.13 -7.84
CA PRO A 560 26.37 -4.41 -8.52
C PRO A 560 25.01 -4.47 -9.27
N PRO A 561 24.82 -5.44 -10.20
CA PRO A 561 23.54 -5.62 -10.88
C PRO A 561 22.39 -5.85 -9.88
N LEU A 562 21.18 -5.45 -10.28
CA LEU A 562 19.99 -5.72 -9.46
C LEU A 562 19.78 -7.24 -9.28
N PRO A 563 19.33 -7.70 -8.10
CA PRO A 563 19.04 -9.10 -7.86
C PRO A 563 17.99 -9.67 -8.84
N LYS A 564 18.08 -10.98 -9.13
CA LYS A 564 17.18 -11.67 -10.06
C LYS A 564 15.70 -11.50 -9.73
N TRP A 565 15.33 -11.59 -8.46
CA TRP A 565 13.93 -11.39 -8.02
C TRP A 565 13.39 -10.00 -8.38
N LYS A 566 14.24 -8.97 -8.38
CA LYS A 566 13.85 -7.61 -8.75
C LYS A 566 13.76 -7.44 -10.27
N THR A 567 14.73 -7.96 -11.02
CA THR A 567 14.68 -7.91 -12.48
C THR A 567 13.49 -8.70 -13.03
N ASP A 568 13.15 -9.81 -12.38
CA ASP A 568 12.01 -10.63 -12.76
C ASP A 568 10.67 -9.91 -12.52
N ALA A 569 10.54 -9.21 -11.41
CA ALA A 569 9.38 -8.35 -11.16
C ALA A 569 9.30 -7.21 -12.20
N ILE A 570 10.44 -6.56 -12.52
CA ILE A 570 10.52 -5.54 -13.58
C ILE A 570 10.03 -6.11 -14.91
N ASP A 571 10.42 -7.33 -15.27
CA ASP A 571 10.08 -7.94 -16.55
C ASP A 571 8.60 -8.37 -16.61
N ARG A 572 8.06 -8.95 -15.52
CA ARG A 572 6.69 -9.48 -15.47
C ARG A 572 5.59 -8.43 -15.32
N ILE A 573 5.82 -7.33 -14.58
CA ILE A 573 4.79 -6.29 -14.42
C ILE A 573 4.48 -5.66 -15.79
N GLY A 574 3.20 -5.52 -16.13
CA GLY A 574 2.79 -4.89 -17.39
C GLY A 574 3.12 -3.40 -17.39
N PHE A 575 3.51 -2.86 -18.54
CA PHE A 575 3.66 -1.41 -18.71
C PHE A 575 3.08 -1.01 -20.06
N ASN A 576 2.01 -0.22 -20.01
CA ASN A 576 1.10 -0.12 -21.12
C ASN A 576 1.51 0.94 -22.17
N ILE A 577 0.79 0.88 -23.29
CA ILE A 577 0.81 1.87 -24.35
C ILE A 577 -0.57 2.50 -24.35
N PHE A 578 -0.67 3.71 -23.81
CA PHE A 578 -1.93 4.43 -23.71
C PHE A 578 -1.75 5.89 -24.11
N GLU A 579 -2.44 6.33 -25.15
CA GLU A 579 -2.27 7.64 -25.77
C GLU A 579 -3.62 8.36 -25.94
N LYS A 580 -3.56 9.68 -26.00
CA LYS A 580 -4.70 10.58 -26.18
C LYS A 580 -4.56 11.36 -27.47
N VAL A 581 -5.65 11.48 -28.19
CA VAL A 581 -5.80 12.41 -29.31
C VAL A 581 -6.89 13.43 -28.95
N PHE A 582 -6.50 14.70 -28.91
CA PHE A 582 -7.39 15.83 -28.67
C PHE A 582 -7.76 16.47 -30.00
N LEU A 583 -9.06 16.67 -30.22
CA LEU A 583 -9.60 17.45 -31.33
C LEU A 583 -10.26 18.71 -30.76
N VAL A 584 -9.81 19.88 -31.20
CA VAL A 584 -10.24 21.18 -30.66
C VAL A 584 -10.96 21.98 -31.73
N TRP A 585 -12.12 22.55 -31.40
CA TRP A 585 -12.91 23.42 -32.28
C TRP A 585 -13.11 24.82 -31.68
N ASN A 586 -13.74 25.71 -32.45
CA ASN A 586 -14.17 27.03 -31.95
C ASN A 586 -15.51 26.97 -31.21
N SER A 587 -16.35 25.99 -31.54
CA SER A 587 -17.68 25.79 -30.96
C SER A 587 -18.00 24.29 -30.92
N ALA A 588 -18.70 23.84 -29.87
CA ALA A 588 -19.17 22.47 -29.78
C ALA A 588 -20.32 22.25 -30.76
N TRP A 589 -20.13 21.35 -31.72
CA TRP A 589 -21.14 20.99 -32.73
C TRP A 589 -21.94 19.74 -32.35
N TRP A 590 -21.54 19.05 -31.28
CA TRP A 590 -22.19 17.86 -30.73
C TRP A 590 -23.12 18.21 -29.56
N ASN A 591 -23.94 17.24 -29.13
CA ASN A 591 -24.71 17.37 -27.89
C ASN A 591 -23.74 17.40 -26.68
N SER A 592 -23.60 18.55 -26.04
CA SER A 592 -22.69 18.75 -24.91
C SER A 592 -23.20 18.18 -23.58
N SER A 593 -24.38 17.56 -23.54
CA SER A 593 -24.94 17.02 -22.29
C SER A 593 -24.18 15.79 -21.80
N GLN A 594 -23.63 14.97 -22.70
CA GLN A 594 -23.00 13.69 -22.42
C GLN A 594 -21.53 13.85 -22.02
N PHE A 595 -21.07 13.07 -21.04
CA PHE A 595 -19.67 13.07 -20.61
C PHE A 595 -18.80 12.15 -21.47
N TYR A 596 -19.27 10.94 -21.75
CA TYR A 596 -18.59 9.97 -22.59
C TYR A 596 -19.40 9.59 -23.82
N PHE A 597 -18.69 9.25 -24.89
CA PHE A 597 -19.27 8.61 -26.07
C PHE A 597 -18.52 7.32 -26.35
N THR A 598 -19.28 6.22 -26.47
CA THR A 598 -18.72 4.92 -26.85
C THR A 598 -19.28 4.51 -28.20
N ARG A 599 -18.41 4.20 -29.16
CA ARG A 599 -18.83 3.66 -30.45
C ARG A 599 -18.78 2.14 -30.42
N ILE A 600 -19.88 1.51 -30.83
CA ILE A 600 -19.90 0.07 -31.09
C ILE A 600 -19.37 -0.18 -32.51
N SER A 601 -18.31 -0.96 -32.65
CA SER A 601 -17.58 -1.11 -33.91
C SER A 601 -17.23 -2.57 -34.20
N PRO A 602 -17.22 -3.00 -35.47
CA PRO A 602 -16.59 -4.25 -35.89
C PRO A 602 -15.11 -4.36 -35.50
N ASN A 603 -14.46 -3.21 -35.25
CA ASN A 603 -13.09 -3.09 -34.77
C ASN A 603 -13.11 -2.45 -33.36
N PRO A 604 -13.39 -3.23 -32.31
CA PRO A 604 -13.62 -2.74 -30.94
C PRO A 604 -12.36 -2.16 -30.27
N THR A 605 -11.18 -2.27 -30.89
CA THR A 605 -9.92 -1.75 -30.34
C THR A 605 -9.52 -0.36 -30.86
N ARG A 606 -10.34 0.29 -31.69
CA ARG A 606 -9.98 1.57 -32.33
C ARG A 606 -11.07 2.63 -32.22
N MET A 607 -10.70 3.80 -31.69
CA MET A 607 -11.54 5.01 -31.65
C MET A 607 -12.93 4.77 -31.05
N ASN A 608 -13.02 3.87 -30.07
CA ASN A 608 -14.31 3.50 -29.47
C ASN A 608 -14.63 4.25 -28.20
N TYR A 609 -13.66 4.96 -27.61
CA TYR A 609 -13.87 5.66 -26.35
C TYR A 609 -13.48 7.13 -26.45
N TRP A 610 -14.48 7.99 -26.28
CA TRP A 610 -14.35 9.43 -26.43
C TRP A 610 -14.86 10.18 -25.20
N VAL A 611 -14.23 11.31 -24.90
CA VAL A 611 -14.59 12.16 -23.75
C VAL A 611 -14.89 13.58 -24.20
N ASN A 612 -15.94 14.14 -23.64
CA ASN A 612 -16.35 15.51 -23.85
C ASN A 612 -15.64 16.47 -22.87
N GLU A 613 -14.54 17.08 -23.29
CA GLU A 613 -13.76 18.02 -22.46
C GLU A 613 -14.58 19.26 -22.04
N ASN A 614 -15.62 19.58 -22.81
CA ASN A 614 -16.52 20.70 -22.51
C ASN A 614 -17.21 20.54 -21.15
N LYS A 615 -17.39 19.31 -20.66
CA LYS A 615 -18.05 19.05 -19.37
C LYS A 615 -17.25 19.56 -18.18
N TRP A 616 -15.99 19.95 -18.35
CA TRP A 616 -15.20 20.45 -17.24
C TRP A 616 -14.32 21.67 -17.48
N ASN A 617 -13.81 21.83 -18.69
CA ASN A 617 -13.02 22.99 -19.05
C ASN A 617 -13.86 24.07 -19.75
N ASP A 618 -15.17 23.82 -19.97
CA ASP A 618 -16.08 24.68 -20.71
C ASP A 618 -15.50 25.04 -22.10
N LYS A 619 -14.77 24.08 -22.67
CA LYS A 619 -14.00 24.19 -23.91
C LYS A 619 -14.47 23.15 -24.94
N PRO A 620 -14.70 23.55 -26.21
CA PRO A 620 -15.17 22.64 -27.26
C PRO A 620 -14.04 21.74 -27.78
N ALA A 621 -13.75 20.68 -27.03
CA ALA A 621 -12.79 19.66 -27.41
C ALA A 621 -13.29 18.25 -27.09
N LEU A 622 -12.89 17.29 -27.93
CA LEU A 622 -13.10 15.85 -27.72
C LEU A 622 -11.76 15.16 -27.57
N ILE A 623 -11.71 14.18 -26.66
CA ILE A 623 -10.54 13.32 -26.43
C ILE A 623 -10.89 11.93 -26.95
N CYS A 624 -10.04 11.34 -27.77
CA CYS A 624 -10.11 9.93 -28.15
C CYS A 624 -8.92 9.18 -27.53
N PHE A 625 -9.18 8.04 -26.91
CA PHE A 625 -8.13 7.19 -26.35
C PHE A 625 -7.69 6.09 -27.30
N PHE A 626 -6.40 5.76 -27.22
CA PHE A 626 -5.76 4.70 -27.99
C PHE A 626 -4.94 3.84 -27.05
N SER A 627 -5.10 2.52 -27.13
CA SER A 627 -4.33 1.55 -26.38
C SER A 627 -3.79 0.43 -27.25
N GLY A 628 -2.81 -0.31 -26.75
CA GLY A 628 -2.29 -1.51 -27.41
C GLY A 628 -1.14 -1.28 -28.40
N ASN A 629 -0.60 -2.39 -28.91
CA ASN A 629 0.73 -2.45 -29.51
C ASN A 629 0.86 -1.76 -30.88
N THR A 630 -0.27 -1.56 -31.58
CA THR A 630 -0.28 -0.89 -32.90
C THR A 630 -0.37 0.64 -32.79
N THR A 631 -0.67 1.17 -31.60
CA THR A 631 -0.89 2.60 -31.35
C THR A 631 0.28 3.49 -31.75
N PRO A 632 1.56 3.19 -31.42
CA PRO A 632 2.66 4.10 -31.72
C PRO A 632 2.90 4.32 -33.22
N GLN A 633 2.76 3.27 -34.03
CA GLN A 633 2.87 3.37 -35.49
C GLN A 633 1.70 4.17 -36.06
N TYR A 634 0.50 3.93 -35.56
CA TYR A 634 -0.71 4.55 -36.06
C TYR A 634 -0.78 6.05 -35.74
N LEU A 635 -0.35 6.46 -34.54
CA LEU A 635 -0.35 7.86 -34.10
C LEU A 635 0.87 8.68 -34.58
N SER A 636 1.76 8.06 -35.36
CA SER A 636 2.96 8.69 -35.92
C SER A 636 2.66 9.92 -36.76
N VAL A 637 3.65 10.82 -36.87
CA VAL A 637 3.50 12.08 -37.62
C VAL A 637 3.20 11.81 -39.10
N GLN A 638 3.79 10.77 -39.69
CA GLN A 638 3.55 10.40 -41.10
C GLN A 638 2.07 10.07 -41.36
N ASN A 639 1.37 9.54 -40.36
CA ASN A 639 -0.02 9.13 -40.48
C ASN A 639 -1.01 10.21 -40.03
N ARG A 640 -0.57 11.42 -39.65
CA ARG A 640 -1.44 12.43 -39.01
C ARG A 640 -2.65 12.82 -39.85
N SER A 641 -2.51 13.01 -41.17
CA SER A 641 -3.63 13.36 -42.05
C SER A 641 -4.65 12.23 -42.17
N ILE A 642 -4.17 10.98 -42.29
CA ILE A 642 -5.00 9.77 -42.34
C ILE A 642 -5.74 9.59 -41.01
N LEU A 643 -5.03 9.71 -39.89
CA LEU A 643 -5.60 9.66 -38.54
C LEU A 643 -6.75 10.65 -38.37
N VAL A 644 -6.53 11.93 -38.72
CA VAL A 644 -7.56 12.97 -38.58
C VAL A 644 -8.76 12.67 -39.46
N LYS A 645 -8.54 12.20 -40.69
CA LYS A 645 -9.63 11.78 -41.58
C LYS A 645 -10.46 10.65 -40.96
N GLU A 646 -9.83 9.59 -40.48
CA GLU A 646 -10.51 8.42 -39.88
C GLU A 646 -11.24 8.78 -38.57
N LEU A 647 -10.69 9.71 -37.76
CA LEU A 647 -11.35 10.25 -36.57
C LEU A 647 -12.62 11.02 -36.94
N LEU A 648 -12.57 11.87 -37.96
CA LEU A 648 -13.73 12.63 -38.43
C LEU A 648 -14.80 11.74 -39.06
N GLU A 649 -14.40 10.72 -39.83
CA GLU A 649 -15.32 9.70 -40.36
C GLU A 649 -15.99 8.91 -39.22
N THR A 650 -15.23 8.59 -38.18
CA THR A 650 -15.75 7.94 -36.97
C THR A 650 -16.79 8.81 -36.28
N LEU A 651 -16.48 10.08 -36.04
CA LEU A 651 -17.44 11.03 -35.45
C LEU A 651 -18.66 11.24 -36.35
N GLN A 652 -18.49 11.25 -37.68
CA GLN A 652 -19.60 11.41 -38.62
C GLN A 652 -20.58 10.23 -38.53
N GLY A 653 -20.06 9.02 -38.33
CA GLY A 653 -20.86 7.83 -38.06
C GLY A 653 -21.57 7.88 -36.70
N MET A 654 -20.95 8.51 -35.69
CA MET A 654 -21.54 8.67 -34.36
C MET A 654 -22.63 9.76 -34.32
N PHE A 655 -22.49 10.80 -35.13
CA PHE A 655 -23.40 11.94 -35.18
C PHE A 655 -23.91 12.20 -36.61
N PRO A 656 -24.72 11.28 -37.19
CA PRO A 656 -25.12 11.35 -38.60
C PRO A 656 -25.95 12.60 -38.95
N GLY A 657 -26.64 13.19 -37.97
CA GLY A 657 -27.41 14.43 -38.16
C GLY A 657 -26.59 15.72 -38.02
N SER A 658 -25.28 15.63 -37.79
CA SER A 658 -24.40 16.79 -37.60
C SER A 658 -23.43 16.95 -38.77
N THR A 659 -23.16 18.19 -39.18
CA THR A 659 -22.04 18.52 -40.06
C THR A 659 -20.80 18.74 -39.20
N ILE A 660 -19.76 17.91 -39.41
CA ILE A 660 -18.56 17.95 -38.58
C ILE A 660 -17.50 18.85 -39.22
N PRO A 661 -17.20 20.01 -38.62
CA PRO A 661 -16.15 20.90 -39.12
C PRO A 661 -14.75 20.30 -38.90
N GLN A 662 -13.78 20.75 -39.69
CA GLN A 662 -12.37 20.45 -39.42
C GLN A 662 -11.95 21.01 -38.04
N PRO A 663 -11.16 20.27 -37.25
CA PRO A 663 -10.64 20.75 -35.98
C PRO A 663 -9.65 21.88 -36.23
N THR A 664 -9.69 22.89 -35.37
CA THR A 664 -8.75 24.02 -35.36
C THR A 664 -7.37 23.61 -34.86
N GLU A 665 -7.32 22.67 -33.92
CA GLU A 665 -6.09 22.09 -33.42
C GLU A 665 -6.26 20.58 -33.19
N VAL A 666 -5.18 19.84 -33.42
CA VAL A 666 -5.09 18.40 -33.14
C VAL A 666 -3.83 18.17 -32.31
N HIS A 667 -3.99 17.60 -31.12
CA HIS A 667 -2.87 17.29 -30.22
C HIS A 667 -2.84 15.79 -29.96
N VAL A 668 -1.65 15.19 -30.04
CA VAL A 668 -1.49 13.74 -29.90
C VAL A 668 -0.33 13.44 -28.96
N THR A 669 -0.57 12.60 -27.95
CA THR A 669 0.46 12.17 -27.01
C THR A 669 1.33 11.07 -27.63
N ASN A 670 2.54 10.90 -27.09
CA ASN A 670 3.48 9.85 -27.52
C ASN A 670 4.34 9.41 -26.32
N TRP A 671 3.68 8.96 -25.26
CA TRP A 671 4.32 8.46 -24.04
C TRP A 671 5.15 7.20 -24.27
N TYR A 672 4.79 6.37 -25.26
CA TYR A 672 5.57 5.18 -25.61
C TYR A 672 6.98 5.49 -26.11
N ASN A 673 7.13 6.52 -26.94
CA ASN A 673 8.44 6.92 -27.46
C ASN A 673 9.10 8.04 -26.64
N ASP A 674 8.46 8.53 -25.58
CA ASP A 674 9.11 9.48 -24.67
C ASP A 674 10.31 8.78 -23.98
N PRO A 675 11.54 9.33 -24.12
CA PRO A 675 12.77 8.68 -23.70
C PRO A 675 12.97 8.61 -22.18
N PHE A 676 12.04 9.13 -21.41
CA PHE A 676 12.10 9.15 -19.95
C PHE A 676 10.85 8.53 -19.30
N THR A 677 9.98 7.90 -20.09
CA THR A 677 8.83 7.10 -19.59
C THR A 677 8.70 5.75 -20.26
N TYR A 678 8.76 5.69 -21.60
CA TYR A 678 8.52 4.48 -22.41
C TYR A 678 7.19 3.76 -22.14
N GLY A 679 6.10 4.53 -22.06
CA GLY A 679 4.76 4.04 -21.75
C GLY A 679 4.04 4.94 -20.75
N SER A 680 2.80 4.57 -20.40
CA SER A 680 1.91 5.45 -19.65
C SER A 680 1.74 4.99 -18.20
N TYR A 681 1.34 3.76 -17.92
CA TYR A 681 1.18 3.26 -16.55
C TYR A 681 1.32 1.73 -16.45
N SER A 682 1.54 1.22 -15.24
CA SER A 682 1.61 -0.22 -15.03
C SER A 682 0.21 -0.86 -15.06
N TYR A 683 0.15 -2.12 -15.46
CA TYR A 683 -1.06 -2.94 -15.46
C TYR A 683 -0.72 -4.38 -15.11
N ILE A 684 -1.73 -5.17 -14.76
CA ILE A 684 -1.50 -6.58 -14.42
C ILE A 684 -1.42 -7.45 -15.66
N SER A 685 -0.20 -7.83 -16.02
CA SER A 685 0.03 -8.72 -17.14
C SER A 685 -0.34 -10.18 -16.83
N THR A 686 -0.51 -10.99 -17.87
CA THR A 686 -0.64 -12.46 -17.74
C THR A 686 0.58 -13.11 -17.09
N GLN A 687 1.75 -12.47 -17.14
CA GLN A 687 2.99 -12.97 -16.56
C GLN A 687 3.14 -12.57 -15.09
N GLN A 688 2.49 -11.48 -14.67
CA GLN A 688 2.63 -10.90 -13.34
C GLN A 688 2.09 -11.82 -12.24
N THR A 689 2.85 -11.92 -11.14
CA THR A 689 2.39 -12.50 -9.88
C THR A 689 1.90 -11.40 -8.93
N TYR A 690 1.14 -11.80 -7.90
CA TYR A 690 0.67 -10.87 -6.87
C TYR A 690 1.83 -10.13 -6.17
N ASP A 691 2.96 -10.82 -5.94
CA ASP A 691 4.11 -10.29 -5.19
C ASP A 691 5.04 -9.41 -6.02
N ASP A 692 4.84 -9.28 -7.33
CA ASP A 692 5.76 -8.54 -8.19
C ASP A 692 5.85 -7.04 -7.82
N PRO A 693 4.76 -6.29 -7.58
CA PRO A 693 4.85 -4.89 -7.10
C PRO A 693 5.56 -4.76 -5.74
N ILE A 694 5.37 -5.74 -4.85
CA ILE A 694 6.03 -5.80 -3.54
C ILE A 694 7.53 -6.01 -3.75
N SER A 695 7.89 -7.01 -4.55
CA SER A 695 9.26 -7.29 -4.96
C SER A 695 9.90 -6.09 -5.66
N LEU A 696 9.16 -5.35 -6.50
CA LEU A 696 9.70 -4.14 -7.11
C LEU A 696 9.99 -3.05 -6.05
N SER A 697 9.15 -2.93 -5.02
CA SER A 697 9.30 -1.96 -3.94
C SER A 697 10.47 -2.23 -2.99
N GLU A 698 10.90 -3.49 -2.85
CA GLU A 698 11.90 -3.87 -1.85
C GLU A 698 13.27 -3.18 -2.06
N PRO A 699 13.89 -2.60 -1.02
CA PRO A 699 15.20 -2.00 -1.15
C PRO A 699 16.29 -3.00 -1.52
N VAL A 700 17.35 -2.51 -2.17
CA VAL A 700 18.57 -3.28 -2.46
C VAL A 700 19.71 -2.73 -1.60
N HIS A 701 20.39 -3.64 -0.88
CA HIS A 701 21.45 -3.31 0.09
C HIS A 701 21.05 -2.28 1.17
N ASN A 702 19.74 -2.07 1.43
CA ASN A 702 19.22 -1.01 2.30
C ASN A 702 19.71 0.41 1.92
N ARG A 703 20.07 0.63 0.65
CA ARG A 703 20.64 1.88 0.15
C ARG A 703 19.95 2.37 -1.11
N LEU A 704 19.48 1.46 -1.94
CA LEU A 704 18.72 1.74 -3.15
C LEU A 704 17.24 1.41 -2.90
N LEU A 705 16.42 2.44 -2.75
CA LEU A 705 14.98 2.36 -2.49
C LEU A 705 14.21 2.64 -3.79
N PHE A 706 12.98 2.11 -3.88
CA PHE A 706 12.15 2.21 -5.08
C PHE A 706 10.76 2.75 -4.73
N ALA A 707 10.36 3.83 -5.40
CA ALA A 707 8.99 4.35 -5.35
C ALA A 707 8.46 4.64 -6.75
N GLY A 708 7.17 4.96 -6.84
CA GLY A 708 6.44 5.07 -8.09
C GLY A 708 5.24 4.12 -8.11
N GLU A 709 4.28 4.39 -8.99
CA GLU A 709 3.01 3.66 -9.02
C GLU A 709 3.17 2.14 -9.19
N ALA A 710 4.14 1.68 -9.98
CA ALA A 710 4.38 0.24 -10.19
C ALA A 710 4.89 -0.50 -8.94
N THR A 711 5.26 0.24 -7.89
CA THR A 711 5.69 -0.33 -6.59
C THR A 711 4.53 -0.41 -5.58
N ASN A 712 3.32 -0.04 -5.98
CA ASN A 712 2.16 0.02 -5.09
C ASN A 712 1.12 -1.01 -5.55
N ILE A 713 0.91 -2.06 -4.76
CA ILE A 713 0.01 -3.15 -5.12
C ILE A 713 -1.47 -2.74 -5.13
N ASP A 714 -1.85 -1.85 -4.21
CA ASP A 714 -3.25 -1.50 -4.00
C ASP A 714 -3.74 -0.47 -5.03
N THR A 715 -2.83 0.32 -5.60
CA THR A 715 -3.14 1.45 -6.48
C THR A 715 -2.11 1.62 -7.59
N TYR A 716 -1.69 0.49 -8.18
CA TYR A 716 -0.79 0.48 -9.33
C TYR A 716 -1.43 1.26 -10.50
N GLY A 717 -0.60 1.81 -11.36
CA GLY A 717 -1.04 2.62 -12.51
C GLY A 717 -1.54 4.02 -12.18
N TYR A 718 -1.95 4.30 -10.93
CA TYR A 718 -2.55 5.57 -10.55
C TYR A 718 -1.57 6.57 -9.90
N ALA A 719 -1.85 7.86 -10.08
CA ALA A 719 -1.06 8.94 -9.48
C ALA A 719 -1.05 8.89 -7.93
N HIS A 720 -2.14 8.47 -7.29
CA HIS A 720 -2.17 8.34 -5.83
C HIS A 720 -1.28 7.19 -5.34
N GLY A 721 -1.11 6.11 -6.13
CA GLY A 721 -0.13 5.06 -5.83
C GLY A 721 1.32 5.56 -5.89
N ALA A 722 1.62 6.46 -6.83
CA ALA A 722 2.93 7.14 -6.90
C ALA A 722 3.18 8.03 -5.67
N LEU A 723 2.17 8.73 -5.18
CA LEU A 723 2.25 9.57 -3.98
C LEU A 723 2.44 8.72 -2.70
N SER A 724 1.65 7.66 -2.54
CA SER A 724 1.71 6.76 -1.39
C SER A 724 3.03 6.00 -1.31
N SER A 725 3.57 5.54 -2.45
CA SER A 725 4.89 4.87 -2.47
C SER A 725 6.03 5.80 -2.04
N ALA A 726 5.97 7.09 -2.35
CA ALA A 726 6.94 8.06 -1.84
C ALA A 726 6.88 8.19 -0.32
N ARG A 727 5.68 8.29 0.24
CA ARG A 727 5.46 8.36 1.69
C ARG A 727 6.00 7.12 2.39
N ARG A 728 5.76 5.92 1.81
CA ARG A 728 6.30 4.64 2.29
C ARG A 728 7.83 4.65 2.34
N GLU A 729 8.51 5.03 1.25
CA GLU A 729 9.98 5.01 1.22
C GLU A 729 10.62 6.11 2.08
N VAL A 730 10.00 7.29 2.18
CA VAL A 730 10.51 8.32 3.10
C VAL A 730 10.31 7.90 4.56
N ALA A 731 9.19 7.25 4.90
CA ALA A 731 9.01 6.67 6.23
C ALA A 731 10.12 5.65 6.54
N ARG A 732 10.46 4.78 5.58
CA ARG A 732 11.58 3.84 5.68
C ARG A 732 12.93 4.54 5.88
N LEU A 733 13.19 5.63 5.15
CA LEU A 733 14.41 6.44 5.33
C LEU A 733 14.49 7.10 6.71
N LEU A 734 13.40 7.74 7.16
CA LEU A 734 13.32 8.41 8.46
C LEU A 734 13.53 7.43 9.61
N TYR A 735 12.99 6.24 9.44
CA TYR A 735 13.15 5.15 10.38
C TYR A 735 14.61 4.72 10.51
N ILE A 736 15.31 4.49 9.38
CA ILE A 736 16.75 4.21 9.37
C ILE A 736 17.53 5.39 9.98
N TYR A 737 17.10 6.63 9.73
CA TYR A 737 17.75 7.83 10.23
C TYR A 737 17.67 8.00 11.76
N ASN A 738 16.47 7.89 12.33
CA ASN A 738 16.24 8.06 13.77
C ASN A 738 16.96 6.98 14.60
N LEU A 739 17.14 5.81 14.02
CA LEU A 739 17.91 4.70 14.56
C LEU A 739 19.43 5.02 14.72
N PHE A 740 19.99 5.97 13.97
CA PHE A 740 21.40 6.40 14.12
C PHE A 740 21.57 7.65 14.99
N SER A 741 20.57 8.54 15.08
CA SER A 741 20.65 9.74 15.93
C SER A 741 20.52 9.42 17.42
N MET A 742 19.73 8.41 17.79
CA MET A 742 19.54 7.98 19.19
C MET A 742 20.75 7.23 19.79
N ARG A 743 21.83 7.00 19.03
CA ARG A 743 23.09 6.42 19.54
C ARG A 743 24.10 7.50 20.00
N ASN A 744 23.82 8.78 19.78
CA ASN A 744 24.72 9.90 20.08
C ASN A 744 24.17 10.89 21.13
N GLN A 745 23.09 10.54 21.81
CA GLN A 745 22.62 11.13 23.07
C GLN A 745 22.66 10.04 24.13
#